data_AF-A0A7X8HSQ3-F1
#
_entry.id   AF-A0A7X8HSQ3-F1
#
_cell.length_a   1.000
_cell.length_b   1.000
_cell.length_c   1.000
_cell.angle_alpha   90.00
_cell.angle_beta   90.00
_cell.angle_gamma   90.00
#
_symmetry.space_group_name_H-M   'P 1'
#
loop_
_entity.id
_entity.type
_entity.pdbx_description
1 polymer ?
#
loop_
_entity_poly.entity_id
_entity_poly.type
_entity_poly.pdbx_seq_one_letter_code
_entity_poly.pdbx_strand_id
1 'polypeptide(L)'
;MKRIKLPIVIILVLMSLNLFSQHYYYVSLSNEKATPNQQEKGMSNDEKLNLIFKEFEVKSYRQSFPGAKNAELRNYYEIHLPDSFIKSKSIDSFDSLLKNSKAFDAIYRSDYYELACDNPVPINDTWIANNLINNDALNLLNAQCAWTITTGDPNIIVGVIDTEFDTTHEDLINTFVGAVGSQTYFQNHGTSVSSCVATGTNNSKGIAGIGYNTRVKGYHADGGTLWNNIWQAYQDGIKIINVSWTGIGSYPNILAVQEMTDNGVVLVVAAGNTTTSTSHSAYANIPGVINVSGVWATNLHSGTNHAENQWVDVCALSKNVAVCIPGNTYGTDSGTSFASPQVAGVVALIRSINNNLTPAEIENIIKTTTDPIGDAHLFPGKIGTGRVNAYKAVLKAMCYDGETPGSISYSQTWDTEKYIVGNVIIENGITLTIQKPSNIADLFIRCAPNAKFIIKPGGKLIVDGGILTNICDGELWQGVFVEGNPNDILQSEGNQGVVELKNGAIIENAVCAINVGVTYNRGRGVYTYKGGGIVKANNASFINNLQAVKFAPYHRRKPVGAMFVTKNASYFSHCTFTINHQAFFDLNEFSEHVNLVGVEDVRFQSCNFLSVENKGTAIRSSLAGSFSLNHGYLLPLARSNITNFDVGICIQDGKPTNIHYTDFDNNNMAVVVEGSEAMYIGGNNFYIPYASYFGPTVGISLTNCSDFHIRDNLFQGEHNCNYGLIINQSGSYNNIVKNNEFSTLRMATVAYGRNSGIEYDIATLQFHLTGLQYHCNLFDNNNNDIVVSDFNTEQGSIRFVQGEENDACGNMFTENGVSLSSVNFPLYYFYHNHLHRHQPYQIVGNIETKETNHHSCGQIGRVDPMIVIVDKPVNWRHVLENEYQMLSNELAGVKNFYISHGYANGPIDWDTYFHTVPIPWALEHQVSLFHEICRLESQLSAIISTAFYCIQDEELFDSDLYLEWLEKTHTPEADYLRAEYYSEIGNYGECFNILHTIPTQHAVFDDMERQNYIDFFTIKMFLNDNLLVWSDLQDYPSEISILENLAESGVNRLAFKAKSILTTYFGHYQEAVIEPPHLIDLCLYVTYQGNPDNTNSNPNDSSKNDESYKNKLSIQEEDLVQHQDLQLIPNPACHELTLDNGQVAIKEVYIYNLLGKQIKHLNINDTKTTLNISDLSKGFYFLHIQTHQGVKVKRFVKE
;
A
#
# COMPACT_ATOMS: atom_id res chain seq x y z
N MET A 1 27.99 96.62 -0.68
CA MET A 1 27.67 96.58 0.76
C MET A 1 26.21 96.18 0.93
N LYS A 2 25.94 95.22 1.81
CA LYS A 2 24.70 95.03 2.60
C LYS A 2 23.42 94.71 1.79
N ARG A 3 22.91 93.47 1.89
CA ARG A 3 21.92 92.97 2.88
C ARG A 3 20.54 93.62 2.62
N ILE A 4 19.43 92.92 2.38
CA ILE A 4 18.67 91.94 3.20
C ILE A 4 17.67 91.30 2.21
N LYS A 5 17.62 89.97 2.02
CA LYS A 5 16.85 88.93 2.76
C LYS A 5 15.31 88.98 2.61
N LEU A 6 14.82 87.82 2.17
CA LEU A 6 13.58 87.10 2.51
C LEU A 6 12.22 87.41 1.81
N PRO A 7 11.39 86.36 1.63
CA PRO A 7 10.36 86.22 0.60
C PRO A 7 8.93 86.27 1.15
N ILE A 8 7.94 86.43 0.25
CA ILE A 8 6.53 86.11 0.51
C ILE A 8 5.90 85.60 -0.80
N VAL A 9 5.61 84.29 -0.87
CA VAL A 9 4.43 83.76 -1.57
C VAL A 9 3.92 82.60 -0.72
N ILE A 10 2.83 82.85 0.00
CA ILE A 10 2.06 81.90 0.82
C ILE A 10 0.78 81.58 0.02
N ILE A 11 0.25 80.38 0.24
CA ILE A 11 -1.01 79.79 -0.28
C ILE A 11 -0.85 78.93 -1.55
N LEU A 12 -0.21 77.77 -1.37
CA LEU A 12 -0.46 76.53 -2.15
C LEU A 12 0.02 75.28 -1.36
N VAL A 13 -0.19 75.28 -0.04
CA VAL A 13 0.07 74.14 0.86
C VAL A 13 -1.19 73.94 1.70
N LEU A 14 -2.11 73.07 1.26
CA LEU A 14 -3.18 72.46 2.09
C LEU A 14 -4.10 71.44 1.37
N MET A 15 -3.77 70.95 0.16
CA MET A 15 -4.51 69.84 -0.47
C MET A 15 -3.56 68.78 -1.06
N SER A 16 -3.06 67.89 -0.20
CA SER A 16 -2.69 66.49 -0.51
C SER A 16 -2.02 65.81 0.69
N LEU A 17 -2.69 65.80 1.85
CA LEU A 17 -2.37 64.90 2.95
C LEU A 17 -3.64 64.14 3.33
N ASN A 18 -4.01 63.17 2.48
CA ASN A 18 -4.85 62.04 2.85
C ASN A 18 -4.16 60.81 2.23
N LEU A 19 -3.15 60.30 2.94
CA LEU A 19 -2.57 58.98 2.67
C LEU A 19 -3.65 57.95 3.05
N PHE A 20 -4.21 57.26 2.07
CA PHE A 20 -5.11 56.13 2.30
C PHE A 20 -4.28 54.95 2.83
N SER A 21 -4.42 54.66 4.11
CA SER A 21 -4.03 53.38 4.71
C SER A 21 -5.31 52.56 4.84
N GLN A 22 -5.50 51.53 4.01
CA GLN A 22 -6.69 50.69 4.08
C GLN A 22 -6.44 49.53 5.06
N HIS A 23 -7.23 49.44 6.13
CA HIS A 23 -7.10 48.42 7.16
C HIS A 23 -8.14 47.31 6.97
N TYR A 24 -7.67 46.13 6.57
CA TYR A 24 -8.51 44.95 6.33
C TYR A 24 -8.22 43.85 7.33
N TYR A 25 -9.28 43.16 7.74
CA TYR A 25 -9.21 41.84 8.36
C TYR A 25 -9.80 40.82 7.39
N TYR A 26 -9.13 39.69 7.22
CA TYR A 26 -9.65 38.53 6.52
C TYR A 26 -10.05 37.48 7.56
N VAL A 27 -11.28 37.02 7.49
CA VAL A 27 -11.84 36.09 8.47
C VAL A 27 -12.50 34.91 7.78
N SER A 28 -12.34 33.71 8.32
CA SER A 28 -13.11 32.54 7.93
C SER A 28 -14.24 32.30 8.95
N LEU A 29 -15.41 31.89 8.49
CA LEU A 29 -16.59 31.75 9.36
C LEU A 29 -16.56 30.44 10.13
N SER A 30 -16.85 30.51 11.43
CA SER A 30 -17.09 29.31 12.27
C SER A 30 -18.56 28.87 12.28
N ASN A 31 -19.48 29.75 11.85
CA ASN A 31 -20.91 29.47 11.76
C ASN A 31 -21.61 30.32 10.70
N GLU A 32 -22.73 29.82 10.19
CA GLU A 32 -23.48 30.46 9.10
C GLU A 32 -24.12 31.81 9.47
N LYS A 33 -24.37 32.07 10.76
CA LYS A 33 -24.95 33.34 11.22
C LYS A 33 -23.95 34.48 11.15
N ALA A 34 -22.65 34.20 11.18
CA ALA A 34 -21.61 35.20 11.05
C ALA A 34 -21.49 35.77 9.62
N THR A 35 -22.20 35.21 8.63
CA THR A 35 -22.21 35.71 7.23
C THR A 35 -22.59 37.19 7.09
N PRO A 36 -22.11 37.90 6.06
CA PRO A 36 -22.50 39.28 5.79
C PRO A 36 -24.01 39.44 5.59
N ASN A 37 -24.56 40.50 6.17
CA ASN A 37 -25.94 40.88 5.97
C ASN A 37 -26.14 41.42 4.55
N GLN A 38 -27.07 40.85 3.80
CA GLN A 38 -27.32 41.24 2.41
C GLN A 38 -28.04 42.59 2.26
N GLN A 39 -28.68 43.10 3.33
CA GLN A 39 -29.44 44.35 3.32
C GLN A 39 -28.65 45.53 3.93
N GLU A 40 -27.74 45.27 4.87
CA GLU A 40 -26.95 46.29 5.56
C GLU A 40 -25.43 46.08 5.35
N LYS A 41 -24.79 47.00 4.62
CA LYS A 41 -23.34 46.96 4.40
C LYS A 41 -22.57 47.16 5.71
N GLY A 42 -21.56 46.32 5.93
CA GLY A 42 -20.72 46.40 7.15
C GLY A 42 -21.29 45.66 8.34
N MET A 43 -22.39 44.92 8.16
CA MET A 43 -23.09 44.17 9.20
C MET A 43 -23.07 42.66 8.89
N SER A 44 -23.17 41.85 9.92
CA SER A 44 -23.35 40.39 9.88
C SER A 44 -24.82 40.01 10.13
N ASN A 45 -25.20 38.76 9.89
CA ASN A 45 -26.48 38.21 10.35
C ASN A 45 -26.46 37.84 11.85
N ASP A 46 -25.30 37.92 12.52
CA ASP A 46 -25.15 37.70 13.95
C ASP A 46 -25.28 39.01 14.75
N GLU A 47 -26.28 39.08 15.63
CA GLU A 47 -26.57 40.25 16.45
C GLU A 47 -25.44 40.61 17.44
N LYS A 48 -24.70 39.64 17.97
CA LYS A 48 -23.58 39.89 18.90
C LYS A 48 -22.38 40.45 18.14
N LEU A 49 -22.10 39.90 16.97
CA LEU A 49 -21.03 40.41 16.11
C LEU A 49 -21.33 41.84 15.62
N ASN A 50 -22.61 42.14 15.36
CA ASN A 50 -23.08 43.46 15.01
C ASN A 50 -22.88 44.52 16.10
N LEU A 51 -22.86 44.14 17.38
CA LEU A 51 -22.50 45.07 18.47
C LEU A 51 -21.04 45.50 18.35
N ILE A 52 -20.14 44.56 18.02
CA ILE A 52 -18.72 44.83 17.78
C ILE A 52 -18.57 45.67 16.51
N PHE A 53 -19.21 45.29 15.40
CA PHE A 53 -19.09 46.04 14.14
C PHE A 53 -19.60 47.47 14.24
N LYS A 54 -20.68 47.70 15.02
CA LYS A 54 -21.17 49.06 15.34
C LYS A 54 -20.22 49.83 16.24
N GLU A 55 -19.64 49.18 17.25
CA GLU A 55 -18.69 49.84 18.15
C GLU A 55 -17.44 50.36 17.41
N PHE A 56 -16.98 49.63 16.39
CA PHE A 56 -15.78 49.93 15.62
C PHE A 56 -16.06 50.50 14.22
N GLU A 57 -17.31 50.88 13.96
CA GLU A 57 -17.76 51.53 12.72
C GLU A 57 -17.31 50.82 11.44
N VAL A 58 -17.40 49.48 11.39
CA VAL A 58 -17.00 48.67 10.23
C VAL A 58 -17.64 49.22 8.95
N LYS A 59 -16.80 49.67 8.01
CA LYS A 59 -17.22 50.30 6.76
C LYS A 59 -17.82 49.30 5.78
N SER A 60 -17.23 48.11 5.73
CA SER A 60 -17.75 47.03 4.89
C SER A 60 -17.36 45.67 5.43
N TYR A 61 -18.26 44.72 5.26
CA TYR A 61 -18.06 43.31 5.52
C TYR A 61 -18.61 42.53 4.35
N ARG A 62 -17.77 41.76 3.64
CA ARG A 62 -18.18 41.05 2.41
C ARG A 62 -17.30 39.82 2.16
N GLN A 63 -17.76 38.92 1.31
CA GLN A 63 -16.97 37.77 0.87
C GLN A 63 -15.79 38.23 0.02
N SER A 64 -14.58 37.76 0.33
CA SER A 64 -13.34 38.20 -0.32
C SER A 64 -13.23 37.67 -1.75
N PHE A 65 -13.65 36.42 -1.98
CA PHE A 65 -13.54 35.76 -3.29
C PHE A 65 -14.85 35.09 -3.73
N PRO A 66 -15.91 35.87 -4.02
CA PRO A 66 -17.25 35.34 -4.32
C PRO A 66 -17.31 34.49 -5.60
N GLY A 67 -16.31 34.57 -6.48
CA GLY A 67 -16.22 33.81 -7.72
C GLY A 67 -15.12 32.74 -7.76
N ALA A 68 -14.44 32.46 -6.64
CA ALA A 68 -13.35 31.47 -6.61
C ALA A 68 -13.87 30.05 -6.87
N LYS A 69 -13.16 29.27 -7.68
CA LYS A 69 -13.45 27.84 -7.90
C LYS A 69 -13.07 26.97 -6.70
N ASN A 70 -12.01 27.35 -5.98
CA ASN A 70 -11.60 26.73 -4.72
C ASN A 70 -12.65 27.04 -3.62
N ALA A 71 -13.14 26.01 -2.94
CA ALA A 71 -14.17 26.12 -1.91
C ALA A 71 -13.68 26.83 -0.63
N GLU A 72 -12.43 26.63 -0.25
CA GLU A 72 -11.82 27.31 0.90
C GLU A 72 -11.72 28.81 0.67
N LEU A 73 -11.32 29.23 -0.54
CA LEU A 73 -11.24 30.65 -0.89
C LEU A 73 -12.62 31.33 -0.84
N ARG A 74 -13.71 30.59 -1.08
CA ARG A 74 -15.08 31.12 -0.90
C ARG A 74 -15.45 31.31 0.56
N ASN A 75 -14.75 30.70 1.51
CA ASN A 75 -15.05 30.82 2.95
C ASN A 75 -14.37 32.01 3.63
N TYR A 76 -13.59 32.81 2.89
CA TYR A 76 -12.95 34.02 3.42
C TYR A 76 -13.77 35.28 3.17
N TYR A 77 -13.82 36.13 4.20
CA TYR A 77 -14.56 37.38 4.23
C TYR A 77 -13.65 38.51 4.68
N GLU A 78 -13.82 39.69 4.09
CA GLU A 78 -13.05 40.88 4.43
C GLU A 78 -13.89 41.86 5.27
N ILE A 79 -13.32 42.34 6.37
CA ILE A 79 -13.84 43.40 7.24
C ILE A 79 -12.95 44.63 7.04
N HIS A 80 -13.55 45.77 6.72
CA HIS A 80 -12.85 47.03 6.49
C HIS A 80 -13.16 48.03 7.60
N LEU A 81 -12.13 48.55 8.27
CA LEU A 81 -12.25 49.55 9.33
C LEU A 81 -12.02 50.98 8.83
N PRO A 82 -12.62 52.00 9.49
CA PRO A 82 -12.37 53.40 9.18
C PRO A 82 -11.03 53.91 9.74
N ASP A 83 -10.29 54.64 8.90
CA ASP A 83 -8.98 55.26 9.21
C ASP A 83 -9.02 56.19 10.43
N SER A 84 -10.19 56.77 10.74
CA SER A 84 -10.40 57.70 11.87
C SER A 84 -10.41 57.03 13.24
N PHE A 85 -10.65 55.72 13.33
CA PHE A 85 -10.84 55.03 14.62
C PHE A 85 -9.54 54.60 15.30
N ILE A 86 -8.46 54.41 14.52
CA ILE A 86 -7.16 53.90 14.99
C ILE A 86 -6.43 54.90 15.91
N LYS A 87 -6.84 56.17 15.96
CA LYS A 87 -6.28 57.18 16.88
C LYS A 87 -6.95 57.22 18.26
N SER A 88 -8.07 56.54 18.50
CA SER A 88 -8.87 56.75 19.72
C SER A 88 -9.32 55.50 20.49
N LYS A 89 -9.28 54.30 19.88
CA LYS A 89 -9.49 53.00 20.56
C LYS A 89 -8.45 51.99 20.06
N SER A 90 -7.90 51.15 20.93
CA SER A 90 -6.84 50.21 20.53
C SER A 90 -7.39 49.15 19.58
N ILE A 91 -6.69 48.94 18.45
CA ILE A 91 -6.98 47.89 17.48
C ILE A 91 -6.91 46.47 18.12
N ASP A 92 -6.13 46.35 19.19
CA ASP A 92 -6.02 45.14 20.02
C ASP A 92 -7.34 44.81 20.74
N SER A 93 -8.15 45.83 21.06
CA SER A 93 -9.48 45.62 21.62
C SER A 93 -10.45 45.04 20.59
N PHE A 94 -10.33 45.44 19.32
CA PHE A 94 -11.15 44.87 18.25
C PHE A 94 -10.80 43.41 18.01
N ASP A 95 -9.51 43.09 17.91
CA ASP A 95 -9.01 41.72 17.74
C ASP A 95 -9.45 40.80 18.89
N SER A 96 -9.30 41.26 20.13
CA SER A 96 -9.74 40.53 21.32
C SER A 96 -11.25 40.27 21.31
N LEU A 97 -12.05 41.24 20.87
CA LEU A 97 -13.51 41.09 20.79
C LEU A 97 -13.93 40.16 19.65
N LEU A 98 -13.27 40.20 18.49
CA LEU A 98 -13.52 39.26 17.40
C LEU A 98 -13.17 37.83 17.82
N LYS A 99 -12.00 37.61 18.43
CA LYS A 99 -11.60 36.29 18.96
C LYS A 99 -12.58 35.77 20.01
N ASN A 100 -12.99 36.64 20.95
CA ASN A 100 -13.95 36.27 21.99
C ASN A 100 -15.38 36.04 21.47
N SER A 101 -15.73 36.59 20.29
CA SER A 101 -17.03 36.34 19.67
C SER A 101 -17.22 34.89 19.25
N LYS A 102 -16.12 34.15 19.02
CA LYS A 102 -16.11 32.79 18.44
C LYS A 102 -16.85 32.68 17.09
N ALA A 103 -17.08 33.81 16.41
CA ALA A 103 -17.78 33.87 15.13
C ALA A 103 -16.90 33.50 13.93
N PHE A 104 -15.57 33.42 14.13
CA PHE A 104 -14.59 33.15 13.09
C PHE A 104 -13.62 32.05 13.53
N ASP A 105 -13.27 31.16 12.60
CA ASP A 105 -12.28 30.10 12.82
C ASP A 105 -10.85 30.61 12.66
N ALA A 106 -10.64 31.55 11.74
CA ALA A 106 -9.37 32.22 11.55
C ALA A 106 -9.58 33.73 11.34
N ILE A 107 -8.66 34.54 11.87
CA ILE A 107 -8.66 36.00 11.77
C ILE A 107 -7.26 36.43 11.37
N TYR A 108 -7.13 37.02 10.18
CA TYR A 108 -5.89 37.54 9.63
C TYR A 108 -5.99 39.05 9.48
N ARG A 109 -4.98 39.78 9.96
CA ARG A 109 -4.92 41.24 9.83
C ARG A 109 -3.96 41.61 8.70
N SER A 110 -4.32 42.59 7.86
CA SER A 110 -3.46 43.05 6.77
C SER A 110 -2.16 43.73 7.20
N ASP A 111 -2.01 44.08 8.50
CA ASP A 111 -0.96 44.98 8.99
C ASP A 111 -0.03 44.38 10.06
N TYR A 112 -0.13 43.08 10.39
CA TYR A 112 0.65 42.47 11.47
C TYR A 112 1.44 41.26 10.96
N TYR A 113 2.77 41.31 11.07
CA TYR A 113 3.64 40.16 10.83
C TYR A 113 3.84 39.43 12.15
N GLU A 114 3.26 38.24 12.29
CA GLU A 114 3.70 37.29 13.31
C GLU A 114 5.04 36.70 12.86
N LEU A 115 6.05 36.76 13.72
CA LEU A 115 7.32 36.07 13.50
C LEU A 115 7.06 34.57 13.48
N ALA A 116 7.72 33.86 12.55
CA ALA A 116 7.47 32.44 12.29
C ALA A 116 7.91 31.47 13.41
N CYS A 117 8.36 31.98 14.57
CA CYS A 117 8.90 31.18 15.67
C CYS A 117 8.53 31.79 17.03
N ASP A 118 8.37 30.94 18.05
CA ASP A 118 7.91 31.35 19.38
C ASP A 118 8.95 32.16 20.18
N ASN A 119 10.24 32.01 19.87
CA ASN A 119 11.36 32.64 20.60
C ASN A 119 12.41 33.23 19.64
N PRO A 120 12.11 34.33 18.94
CA PRO A 120 13.05 34.97 18.02
C PRO A 120 14.29 35.51 18.74
N VAL A 121 15.44 35.52 18.07
CA VAL A 121 16.67 36.10 18.63
C VAL A 121 16.45 37.60 18.91
N PRO A 122 16.66 38.06 20.16
CA PRO A 122 16.46 39.46 20.51
C PRO A 122 17.53 40.34 19.85
N ILE A 123 17.14 41.58 19.53
CA ILE A 123 18.01 42.60 18.92
C ILE A 123 18.28 43.70 19.96
N ASN A 124 19.56 44.02 20.21
CA ASN A 124 19.98 45.03 21.20
C ASN A 124 20.57 46.31 20.57
N ASP A 125 20.61 46.38 19.25
CA ASP A 125 21.22 47.44 18.45
C ASP A 125 20.49 48.79 18.66
N THR A 126 21.24 49.84 19.00
CA THR A 126 20.69 51.04 19.65
C THR A 126 19.89 51.98 18.74
N TRP A 127 20.10 51.92 17.43
CA TRP A 127 19.27 52.66 16.47
C TRP A 127 17.94 51.94 16.21
N ILE A 128 17.93 50.60 16.30
CA ILE A 128 16.72 49.76 16.17
C ILE A 128 15.81 49.94 17.38
N ALA A 129 16.35 49.93 18.59
CA ALA A 129 15.58 50.09 19.83
C ALA A 129 14.78 51.40 19.90
N ASN A 130 15.14 52.42 19.08
CA ASN A 130 14.52 53.74 19.08
C ASN A 130 13.76 54.08 17.76
N ASN A 131 13.80 53.24 16.72
CA ASN A 131 13.16 53.49 15.42
C ASN A 131 12.49 52.21 14.87
N LEU A 132 11.17 52.29 14.61
CA LEU A 132 10.36 51.17 14.10
C LEU A 132 10.79 50.67 12.70
N ILE A 133 11.42 51.53 11.90
CA ILE A 133 11.66 51.34 10.45
C ILE A 133 12.63 50.18 10.13
N ASN A 134 13.59 49.85 10.99
CA ASN A 134 14.51 48.72 10.75
C ASN A 134 13.94 47.38 11.22
N ASN A 135 13.08 47.40 12.25
CA ASN A 135 12.40 46.21 12.71
C ASN A 135 11.54 45.61 11.58
N ASP A 136 11.03 46.47 10.69
CA ASP A 136 10.27 46.05 9.52
C ASP A 136 11.08 45.14 8.59
N ALA A 137 12.34 45.41 8.26
CA ALA A 137 13.12 44.55 7.35
C ALA A 137 13.36 43.15 7.95
N LEU A 138 13.81 43.12 9.22
CA LEU A 138 14.17 41.89 9.91
C LEU A 138 12.95 41.02 10.22
N ASN A 139 11.83 41.64 10.60
CA ASN A 139 10.55 40.94 10.82
C ASN A 139 9.96 40.44 9.51
N LEU A 140 9.98 41.28 8.48
CA LEU A 140 9.40 40.97 7.17
C LEU A 140 10.08 39.78 6.49
N LEU A 141 11.39 39.65 6.66
CA LEU A 141 12.18 38.52 6.17
C LEU A 141 12.30 37.37 7.19
N ASN A 142 11.68 37.45 8.37
CA ASN A 142 11.83 36.46 9.45
C ASN A 142 13.30 36.18 9.83
N ALA A 143 14.15 37.19 9.80
CA ALA A 143 15.58 37.06 10.06
C ALA A 143 15.86 36.61 11.51
N GLN A 144 15.12 37.15 12.49
CA GLN A 144 15.30 36.78 13.90
C GLN A 144 14.98 35.32 14.19
N CYS A 145 14.07 34.71 13.42
CA CYS A 145 13.80 33.28 13.48
C CYS A 145 14.88 32.48 12.76
N ALA A 146 15.39 32.95 11.61
CA ALA A 146 16.55 32.31 10.96
C ALA A 146 17.76 32.23 11.90
N TRP A 147 17.97 33.26 12.71
CA TRP A 147 19.06 33.34 13.69
C TRP A 147 18.94 32.39 14.87
N THR A 148 17.76 31.81 15.14
CA THR A 148 17.64 30.73 16.12
C THR A 148 18.26 29.42 15.62
N ILE A 149 18.46 29.31 14.30
CA ILE A 149 19.08 28.16 13.64
C ILE A 149 20.57 28.44 13.38
N THR A 150 20.87 29.55 12.69
CA THR A 150 22.25 29.99 12.45
C THR A 150 22.35 31.50 12.50
N THR A 151 23.38 31.98 13.19
CA THR A 151 23.78 33.40 13.16
C THR A 151 24.79 33.69 12.05
N GLY A 152 25.00 32.78 11.10
CA GLY A 152 26.02 32.91 10.05
C GLY A 152 27.43 32.52 10.52
N ASP A 153 28.35 32.34 9.55
CA ASP A 153 29.76 32.01 9.77
C ASP A 153 30.66 33.14 9.23
N PRO A 154 31.61 33.68 10.03
CA PRO A 154 32.54 34.70 9.56
C PRO A 154 33.41 34.24 8.38
N ASN A 155 33.60 32.95 8.14
CA ASN A 155 34.33 32.47 6.97
C ASN A 155 33.53 32.60 5.67
N ILE A 156 32.22 32.80 5.74
CA ILE A 156 31.40 33.15 4.59
C ILE A 156 31.54 34.64 4.33
N ILE A 157 32.09 34.97 3.16
CA ILE A 157 32.37 36.34 2.75
C ILE A 157 31.47 36.68 1.56
N VAL A 158 30.73 37.78 1.67
CA VAL A 158 29.94 38.35 0.58
C VAL A 158 30.74 39.46 -0.08
N GLY A 159 30.97 39.33 -1.39
CA GLY A 159 31.56 40.39 -2.21
C GLY A 159 30.50 41.40 -2.62
N VAL A 160 30.66 42.65 -2.23
CA VAL A 160 29.73 43.73 -2.58
C VAL A 160 30.37 44.56 -3.68
N ILE A 161 29.76 44.55 -4.88
CA ILE A 161 30.20 45.34 -6.03
C ILE A 161 29.42 46.65 -6.06
N ASP A 162 30.05 47.73 -5.60
CA ASP A 162 29.38 49.03 -5.38
C ASP A 162 30.37 50.19 -5.36
N THR A 163 29.96 51.41 -4.98
CA THR A 163 30.79 52.62 -4.95
C THR A 163 31.75 52.64 -3.75
N GLU A 164 31.63 53.59 -2.82
CA GLU A 164 32.56 53.77 -1.70
C GLU A 164 32.18 52.97 -0.45
N PHE A 165 33.22 52.47 0.23
CA PHE A 165 33.15 51.65 1.42
C PHE A 165 33.90 52.31 2.58
N ASP A 166 33.17 52.81 3.58
CA ASP A 166 33.71 53.18 4.88
C ASP A 166 33.90 51.91 5.71
N THR A 167 35.07 51.28 5.55
CA THR A 167 35.45 50.07 6.30
C THR A 167 35.75 50.36 7.77
N THR A 168 35.73 51.63 8.19
CA THR A 168 36.01 52.07 9.57
C THR A 168 34.75 52.44 10.35
N HIS A 169 33.57 52.36 9.72
CA HIS A 169 32.30 52.60 10.36
C HIS A 169 32.17 51.71 11.61
N GLU A 170 31.73 52.27 12.74
CA GLU A 170 31.79 51.60 14.04
C GLU A 170 30.99 50.29 14.11
N ASP A 171 30.01 50.16 13.21
CA ASP A 171 29.13 49.01 13.07
C ASP A 171 29.57 48.03 11.97
N LEU A 172 30.58 48.37 11.17
CA LEU A 172 31.08 47.55 10.05
C LEU A 172 32.56 47.19 10.18
N ILE A 173 33.29 47.81 11.11
CA ILE A 173 34.75 47.67 11.26
C ILE A 173 35.20 46.22 11.50
N ASN A 174 34.37 45.42 12.17
CA ASN A 174 34.64 43.99 12.41
C ASN A 174 33.99 43.07 11.36
N THR A 175 33.18 43.63 10.47
CA THR A 175 32.46 42.91 9.41
C THR A 175 33.24 42.94 8.10
N PHE A 176 33.94 44.03 7.79
CA PHE A 176 34.76 44.13 6.60
C PHE A 176 36.06 43.32 6.69
N VAL A 177 36.34 42.53 5.66
CA VAL A 177 37.66 41.89 5.44
C VAL A 177 38.55 42.70 4.48
N GLY A 178 38.07 43.86 4.03
CA GLY A 178 38.80 44.80 3.17
C GLY A 178 37.93 45.38 2.05
N ALA A 179 38.50 46.32 1.30
CA ALA A 179 37.92 46.88 0.09
C ALA A 179 38.99 47.00 -1.01
N VAL A 180 38.60 46.74 -2.27
CA VAL A 180 39.48 46.76 -3.44
C VAL A 180 39.04 47.90 -4.38
N GLY A 181 40.00 48.62 -4.98
CA GLY A 181 39.76 49.69 -5.95
C GLY A 181 39.91 51.11 -5.40
N SER A 182 39.96 52.10 -6.29
CA SER A 182 40.30 53.50 -5.98
C SER A 182 39.07 54.33 -5.63
N GLN A 183 38.80 54.53 -4.34
CA GLN A 183 37.65 55.25 -3.80
C GLN A 183 37.73 56.78 -4.06
N THR A 184 37.39 57.21 -5.27
CA THR A 184 37.68 58.58 -5.78
C THR A 184 36.47 59.51 -5.83
N TYR A 185 35.27 59.01 -5.52
CA TYR A 185 34.05 59.82 -5.34
C TYR A 185 33.55 59.71 -3.89
N PHE A 186 32.58 60.53 -3.49
CA PHE A 186 31.88 60.39 -2.20
C PHE A 186 30.40 60.10 -2.49
N GLN A 187 30.09 58.88 -2.92
CA GLN A 187 28.75 58.33 -2.94
C GLN A 187 28.63 57.21 -1.89
N ASN A 188 27.91 57.52 -0.81
CA ASN A 188 27.76 56.69 0.38
C ASN A 188 27.03 55.33 0.16
N HIS A 189 26.80 54.94 -1.08
CA HIS A 189 25.95 53.82 -1.48
C HIS A 189 26.58 52.47 -1.11
N GLY A 190 27.86 52.22 -1.42
CA GLY A 190 28.51 50.93 -1.11
C GLY A 190 28.57 50.58 0.38
N THR A 191 28.77 51.59 1.24
CA THR A 191 28.70 51.44 2.71
C THR A 191 27.29 51.06 3.16
N SER A 192 26.29 51.74 2.61
CA SER A 192 24.87 51.49 2.91
C SER A 192 24.44 50.09 2.47
N VAL A 193 24.80 49.68 1.25
CA VAL A 193 24.54 48.34 0.70
C VAL A 193 25.21 47.25 1.52
N SER A 194 26.46 47.45 1.94
CA SER A 194 27.19 46.49 2.78
C SER A 194 26.50 46.24 4.11
N SER A 195 25.93 47.28 4.71
CA SER A 195 25.23 47.17 5.99
C SER A 195 23.94 46.34 5.93
N CYS A 196 23.28 46.27 4.78
CA CYS A 196 22.12 45.39 4.58
C CYS A 196 22.52 43.90 4.55
N VAL A 197 23.75 43.59 4.12
CA VAL A 197 24.27 42.22 4.12
C VAL A 197 24.60 41.79 5.54
N ALA A 198 25.48 42.54 6.22
CA ALA A 198 25.92 42.23 7.57
C ALA A 198 26.44 43.50 8.27
N THR A 199 26.28 43.53 9.59
CA THR A 199 26.84 44.53 10.51
C THR A 199 27.36 43.82 11.74
N GLY A 200 27.88 44.55 12.73
CA GLY A 200 28.13 44.02 14.07
C GLY A 200 26.81 43.74 14.80
N THR A 201 25.95 42.87 14.27
CA THR A 201 24.62 42.61 14.86
C THR A 201 24.72 42.21 16.32
N ASN A 202 23.86 42.79 17.17
CA ASN A 202 23.84 42.61 18.62
C ASN A 202 25.08 43.14 19.36
N ASN A 203 25.79 44.12 18.80
CA ASN A 203 26.93 44.80 19.44
C ASN A 203 26.53 46.00 20.32
N SER A 204 25.24 46.23 20.57
CA SER A 204 24.70 47.40 21.28
C SER A 204 24.93 48.74 20.59
N LYS A 205 25.15 48.76 19.27
CA LYS A 205 25.32 49.95 18.43
C LYS A 205 24.41 49.85 17.22
N GLY A 206 24.08 50.99 16.62
CA GLY A 206 23.57 51.02 15.25
C GLY A 206 22.44 50.07 14.89
N ILE A 207 22.68 49.27 13.84
CA ILE A 207 21.71 48.44 13.14
C ILE A 207 22.19 46.98 13.01
N ALA A 208 21.25 46.08 12.75
CA ALA A 208 21.49 44.67 12.47
C ALA A 208 21.36 44.38 10.96
N GLY A 209 22.27 43.55 10.43
CA GLY A 209 22.26 43.08 9.05
C GLY A 209 21.81 41.62 8.94
N ILE A 210 21.21 41.22 7.82
CA ILE A 210 20.55 39.90 7.67
C ILE A 210 21.51 38.73 7.91
N GLY A 211 22.73 38.81 7.39
CA GLY A 211 23.76 37.79 7.48
C GLY A 211 24.43 37.65 8.85
N TYR A 212 24.07 38.50 9.82
CA TYR A 212 24.54 38.49 11.22
C TYR A 212 26.09 38.35 11.32
N ASN A 213 26.65 37.17 11.57
CA ASN A 213 28.11 36.96 11.74
C ASN A 213 28.88 36.79 10.42
N THR A 214 28.21 36.89 9.27
CA THR A 214 28.83 36.88 7.94
C THR A 214 29.74 38.11 7.76
N ARG A 215 30.78 38.00 6.93
CA ARG A 215 31.69 39.12 6.60
C ARG A 215 31.49 39.65 5.18
N VAL A 216 31.93 40.89 4.95
CA VAL A 216 31.80 41.59 3.66
C VAL A 216 33.17 41.98 3.11
N LYS A 217 33.34 41.87 1.79
CA LYS A 217 34.47 42.45 1.06
C LYS A 217 33.97 43.40 -0.02
N GLY A 218 34.42 44.65 0.03
CA GLY A 218 34.01 45.67 -0.93
C GLY A 218 34.84 45.63 -2.22
N TYR A 219 34.19 45.81 -3.36
CA TYR A 219 34.82 45.96 -4.66
C TYR A 219 34.30 47.23 -5.32
N HIS A 220 35.14 48.26 -5.33
CA HIS A 220 34.80 49.58 -5.85
C HIS A 220 34.62 49.53 -7.37
N ALA A 221 33.37 49.69 -7.80
CA ALA A 221 32.96 49.77 -9.18
C ALA A 221 32.33 51.12 -9.50
N ASP A 222 32.76 51.71 -10.61
CA ASP A 222 32.07 52.77 -11.33
C ASP A 222 31.43 52.21 -12.61
N GLY A 223 30.64 53.03 -13.31
CA GLY A 223 29.92 52.61 -14.52
C GLY A 223 30.81 52.04 -15.64
N GLY A 224 32.14 52.21 -15.58
CA GLY A 224 33.10 51.66 -16.53
C GLY A 224 33.86 50.41 -16.06
N THR A 225 33.84 50.10 -14.75
CA THR A 225 34.66 49.04 -14.15
C THR A 225 33.86 47.88 -13.54
N LEU A 226 32.52 47.93 -13.59
CA LEU A 226 31.60 46.93 -13.02
C LEU A 226 32.03 45.47 -13.29
N TRP A 227 32.18 45.08 -14.56
CA TRP A 227 32.48 43.70 -14.93
C TRP A 227 33.88 43.25 -14.51
N ASN A 228 34.86 44.14 -14.54
CA ASN A 228 36.21 43.83 -14.07
C ASN A 228 36.22 43.53 -12.57
N ASN A 229 35.39 44.25 -11.80
CA ASN A 229 35.29 44.05 -10.36
C ASN A 229 34.44 42.81 -9.98
N ILE A 230 33.39 42.49 -10.74
CA ILE A 230 32.68 41.20 -10.60
C ILE A 230 33.66 40.05 -10.85
N TRP A 231 34.44 40.12 -11.94
CA TRP A 231 35.45 39.13 -12.26
C TRP A 231 36.56 39.06 -11.21
N GLN A 232 37.01 40.20 -10.67
CA GLN A 232 38.00 40.23 -9.59
C GLN A 232 37.48 39.57 -8.31
N ALA A 233 36.21 39.80 -7.94
CA ALA A 233 35.62 39.13 -6.78
C ALA A 233 35.58 37.61 -6.95
N TYR A 234 35.24 37.13 -8.14
CA TYR A 234 35.32 35.71 -8.49
C TYR A 234 36.76 35.17 -8.36
N GLN A 235 37.76 35.87 -8.92
CA GLN A 235 39.18 35.46 -8.82
C GLN A 235 39.72 35.46 -7.39
N ASP A 236 39.20 36.34 -6.54
CA ASP A 236 39.53 36.39 -5.11
C ASP A 236 38.89 35.24 -4.31
N GLY A 237 38.10 34.38 -4.96
CA GLY A 237 37.46 33.21 -4.36
C GLY A 237 36.12 33.49 -3.68
N ILE A 238 35.52 34.66 -3.91
CA ILE A 238 34.21 35.01 -3.33
C ILE A 238 33.11 34.12 -3.94
N LYS A 239 32.29 33.52 -3.08
CA LYS A 239 31.19 32.61 -3.49
C LYS A 239 29.80 33.23 -3.48
N ILE A 240 29.65 34.42 -2.91
CA ILE A 240 28.40 35.18 -2.91
C ILE A 240 28.73 36.60 -3.36
N ILE A 241 28.22 37.02 -4.52
CA ILE A 241 28.49 38.34 -5.08
C ILE A 241 27.17 39.12 -5.18
N ASN A 242 27.06 40.21 -4.42
CA ASN A 242 25.95 41.15 -4.54
C ASN A 242 26.31 42.25 -5.55
N VAL A 243 25.44 42.46 -6.53
CA VAL A 243 25.56 43.48 -7.57
C VAL A 243 24.35 44.42 -7.49
N SER A 244 24.52 45.56 -6.83
CA SER A 244 23.48 46.58 -6.64
C SER A 244 23.35 47.55 -7.83
N TRP A 245 23.62 47.05 -9.04
CA TRP A 245 23.61 47.80 -10.30
C TRP A 245 22.77 47.07 -11.35
N THR A 246 22.16 47.82 -12.26
CA THR A 246 21.43 47.26 -13.42
C THR A 246 22.14 47.59 -14.72
N GLY A 247 22.30 46.62 -15.62
CA GLY A 247 22.86 46.84 -16.95
C GLY A 247 22.63 45.68 -17.90
N ILE A 248 22.49 46.00 -19.20
CA ILE A 248 22.43 44.99 -20.26
C ILE A 248 23.83 44.39 -20.42
N GLY A 249 23.98 43.11 -20.06
CA GLY A 249 25.23 42.38 -20.28
C GLY A 249 25.49 42.11 -21.76
N SER A 250 26.75 42.13 -22.18
CA SER A 250 27.16 41.62 -23.49
C SER A 250 27.21 40.08 -23.48
N TYR A 251 27.25 39.43 -24.63
CA TYR A 251 27.37 37.97 -24.71
C TYR A 251 28.57 37.39 -23.92
N PRO A 252 29.78 38.00 -23.96
CA PRO A 252 30.89 37.60 -23.07
C PRO A 252 30.55 37.62 -21.58
N ASN A 253 29.74 38.57 -21.12
CA ASN A 253 29.35 38.68 -19.72
C ASN A 253 28.45 37.52 -19.29
N ILE A 254 27.58 37.02 -20.19
CA ILE A 254 26.74 35.85 -19.94
C ILE A 254 27.62 34.62 -19.73
N LEU A 255 28.63 34.41 -20.57
CA LEU A 255 29.58 33.30 -20.43
C LEU A 255 30.40 33.39 -19.14
N ALA A 256 30.83 34.61 -18.77
CA ALA A 256 31.55 34.84 -17.53
C ALA A 256 30.68 34.51 -16.30
N VAL A 257 29.41 34.91 -16.30
CA VAL A 257 28.47 34.57 -15.22
C VAL A 257 28.21 33.05 -15.18
N GLN A 258 28.03 32.40 -16.32
CA GLN A 258 27.89 30.94 -16.38
C GLN A 258 29.09 30.22 -15.78
N GLU A 259 30.31 30.65 -16.11
CA GLU A 259 31.53 30.09 -15.52
C GLU A 259 31.56 30.30 -13.99
N MET A 260 31.17 31.47 -13.51
CA MET A 260 31.11 31.73 -12.07
C MET A 260 30.12 30.80 -11.37
N THR A 261 28.90 30.66 -11.91
CA THR A 261 27.87 29.79 -11.34
C THR A 261 28.26 28.32 -11.39
N ASP A 262 28.88 27.87 -12.48
CA ASP A 262 29.41 26.50 -12.61
C ASP A 262 30.52 26.23 -11.58
N ASN A 263 31.27 27.27 -11.18
CA ASN A 263 32.28 27.22 -10.12
C ASN A 263 31.74 27.55 -8.71
N GLY A 264 30.43 27.48 -8.52
CA GLY A 264 29.79 27.56 -7.21
C GLY A 264 29.55 28.97 -6.68
N VAL A 265 29.60 30.00 -7.52
CA VAL A 265 29.29 31.39 -7.13
C VAL A 265 27.80 31.66 -7.30
N VAL A 266 27.17 32.24 -6.28
CA VAL A 266 25.82 32.81 -6.36
C VAL A 266 25.93 34.30 -6.66
N LEU A 267 25.26 34.77 -7.71
CA LEU A 267 25.15 36.19 -8.03
C LEU A 267 23.79 36.72 -7.59
N VAL A 268 23.75 37.71 -6.71
CA VAL A 268 22.51 38.36 -6.26
C VAL A 268 22.46 39.76 -6.86
N VAL A 269 21.45 40.05 -7.67
CA VAL A 269 21.43 41.24 -8.55
C VAL A 269 20.17 42.05 -8.27
N ALA A 270 20.31 43.37 -8.21
CA ALA A 270 19.17 44.27 -8.09
C ALA A 270 18.36 44.31 -9.41
N ALA A 271 17.03 44.23 -9.32
CA ALA A 271 16.16 44.19 -10.50
C ALA A 271 16.02 45.55 -11.22
N GLY A 272 16.29 46.65 -10.52
CA GLY A 272 16.24 48.02 -11.07
C GLY A 272 15.17 48.89 -10.43
N ASN A 273 15.31 50.22 -10.59
CA ASN A 273 14.52 51.23 -9.88
C ASN A 273 13.47 51.93 -10.77
N THR A 274 12.99 51.27 -11.82
CA THR A 274 12.06 51.87 -12.80
C THR A 274 10.86 50.98 -13.09
N THR A 275 9.65 51.52 -12.90
CA THR A 275 8.37 50.82 -13.04
C THR A 275 7.98 50.48 -14.49
N THR A 276 8.73 50.97 -15.48
CA THR A 276 8.42 50.82 -16.91
C THR A 276 9.51 50.14 -17.74
N SER A 277 10.62 49.71 -17.14
CA SER A 277 11.75 49.21 -17.92
C SER A 277 11.62 47.73 -18.27
N THR A 278 11.57 47.44 -19.56
CA THR A 278 11.83 46.08 -20.10
C THR A 278 13.32 45.72 -20.05
N SER A 279 14.20 46.62 -19.60
CA SER A 279 15.62 46.34 -19.43
C SER A 279 15.84 45.45 -18.21
N HIS A 280 16.38 44.26 -18.45
CA HIS A 280 16.80 43.31 -17.43
C HIS A 280 18.27 42.96 -17.67
N SER A 281 18.93 42.41 -16.64
CA SER A 281 20.23 41.80 -16.80
C SER A 281 20.13 40.64 -17.80
N ALA A 282 20.94 40.65 -18.86
CA ALA A 282 20.92 39.63 -19.91
C ALA A 282 21.28 38.21 -19.42
N TYR A 283 21.78 38.12 -18.18
CA TYR A 283 22.21 36.92 -17.47
C TYR A 283 21.25 36.52 -16.34
N ALA A 284 20.08 37.17 -16.22
CA ALA A 284 19.12 36.90 -15.14
C ALA A 284 18.54 35.46 -15.15
N ASN A 285 18.57 34.77 -16.29
CA ASN A 285 18.08 33.38 -16.40
C ASN A 285 19.16 32.31 -16.19
N ILE A 286 20.40 32.69 -15.86
CA ILE A 286 21.45 31.71 -15.57
C ILE A 286 21.19 31.11 -14.18
N PRO A 287 21.10 29.77 -14.04
CA PRO A 287 20.90 29.15 -12.74
C PRO A 287 21.97 29.57 -11.72
N GLY A 288 21.55 30.03 -10.56
CA GLY A 288 22.43 30.61 -9.53
C GLY A 288 22.57 32.13 -9.59
N VAL A 289 21.87 32.80 -10.51
CA VAL A 289 21.64 34.25 -10.48
C VAL A 289 20.27 34.50 -9.84
N ILE A 290 20.21 35.36 -8.83
CA ILE A 290 18.99 35.72 -8.11
C ILE A 290 18.69 37.20 -8.35
N ASN A 291 17.64 37.49 -9.11
CA ASN A 291 17.24 38.86 -9.42
C ASN A 291 16.17 39.36 -8.44
N VAL A 292 16.49 40.43 -7.71
CA VAL A 292 15.75 40.86 -6.52
C VAL A 292 15.03 42.19 -6.76
N SER A 293 13.70 42.13 -6.64
CA SER A 293 12.81 43.29 -6.71
C SER A 293 12.44 43.80 -5.31
N GLY A 294 11.55 44.79 -5.23
CA GLY A 294 11.29 45.55 -4.02
C GLY A 294 9.86 45.49 -3.49
N VAL A 295 9.70 45.54 -2.16
CA VAL A 295 8.43 45.78 -1.47
C VAL A 295 8.59 46.82 -0.35
N TRP A 296 7.47 47.36 0.13
CA TRP A 296 7.41 48.21 1.32
C TRP A 296 7.04 47.40 2.58
N ALA A 297 7.23 48.01 3.75
CA ALA A 297 6.91 47.41 5.06
C ALA A 297 5.45 46.95 5.17
N THR A 298 4.53 47.56 4.40
CA THR A 298 3.11 47.17 4.34
C THR A 298 2.83 45.88 3.58
N ASN A 299 3.85 45.11 3.18
CA ASN A 299 3.76 43.96 2.27
C ASN A 299 3.28 44.28 0.85
N LEU A 300 3.30 45.56 0.48
CA LEU A 300 2.80 46.00 -0.81
C LEU A 300 3.96 46.38 -1.70
N HIS A 301 3.82 45.97 -2.94
CA HIS A 301 4.61 46.43 -4.07
C HIS A 301 4.22 47.87 -4.45
N SER A 302 2.93 48.22 -4.38
CA SER A 302 2.47 49.57 -4.68
C SER A 302 3.13 50.63 -3.77
N GLY A 303 3.78 51.61 -4.40
CA GLY A 303 4.47 52.70 -3.70
C GLY A 303 5.99 52.53 -3.55
N THR A 304 6.58 51.48 -4.15
CA THR A 304 8.03 51.35 -4.32
C THR A 304 8.46 51.68 -5.76
N ASN A 305 9.62 52.31 -5.93
CA ASN A 305 10.20 52.57 -7.26
C ASN A 305 11.13 51.42 -7.63
N HIS A 306 10.61 50.39 -8.29
CA HIS A 306 11.39 49.21 -8.68
C HIS A 306 10.91 48.60 -10.00
N ALA A 307 11.67 47.64 -10.52
CA ALA A 307 11.37 46.96 -11.76
C ALA A 307 10.39 45.79 -11.56
N GLU A 308 9.40 45.73 -12.45
CA GLU A 308 8.30 44.76 -12.44
C GLU A 308 8.31 43.99 -13.76
N ASN A 309 9.07 42.90 -13.83
CA ASN A 309 9.22 42.15 -15.07
C ASN A 309 9.39 40.64 -14.82
N GLN A 310 9.23 39.87 -15.89
CA GLN A 310 9.27 38.40 -15.88
C GLN A 310 10.62 37.78 -15.49
N TRP A 311 11.66 38.60 -15.30
CA TRP A 311 13.01 38.16 -14.96
C TRP A 311 13.32 38.36 -13.47
N VAL A 312 12.34 38.81 -12.67
CA VAL A 312 12.45 38.90 -11.22
C VAL A 312 12.20 37.52 -10.62
N ASP A 313 13.08 37.09 -9.71
CA ASP A 313 12.94 35.80 -9.02
C ASP A 313 12.18 35.93 -7.70
N VAL A 314 12.50 36.98 -6.93
CA VAL A 314 11.98 37.25 -5.59
C VAL A 314 11.96 38.75 -5.29
N CYS A 315 11.34 39.13 -4.18
CA CYS A 315 11.40 40.49 -3.65
C CYS A 315 11.85 40.53 -2.18
N ALA A 316 12.39 41.68 -1.76
CA ALA A 316 12.74 41.98 -0.37
C ALA A 316 12.43 43.47 -0.07
N LEU A 317 12.59 43.90 1.18
CA LEU A 317 12.31 45.29 1.55
C LEU A 317 13.20 46.23 0.74
N SER A 318 12.61 47.19 0.02
CA SER A 318 13.35 48.15 -0.80
C SER A 318 13.09 49.60 -0.45
N LYS A 319 12.13 49.89 0.44
CA LYS A 319 11.74 51.26 0.78
C LYS A 319 11.90 51.53 2.26
N ASN A 320 12.53 52.66 2.57
CA ASN A 320 12.94 53.06 3.91
C ASN A 320 13.80 51.99 4.60
N VAL A 321 14.74 51.37 3.89
CA VAL A 321 15.65 50.37 4.46
C VAL A 321 16.67 51.08 5.34
N ALA A 322 16.86 50.61 6.57
CA ALA A 322 17.85 51.15 7.48
C ALA A 322 19.27 50.81 7.04
N VAL A 323 20.17 51.79 7.07
CA VAL A 323 21.54 51.65 6.55
C VAL A 323 22.56 52.42 7.37
N CYS A 324 23.81 51.93 7.34
CA CYS A 324 24.99 52.67 7.81
C CYS A 324 25.41 53.71 6.77
N ILE A 325 25.69 54.93 7.23
CA ILE A 325 26.15 56.05 6.42
C ILE A 325 27.58 56.39 6.88
N PRO A 326 28.53 56.65 5.95
CA PRO A 326 29.91 56.99 6.28
C PRO A 326 30.06 58.06 7.38
N GLY A 327 31.07 57.89 8.22
CA GLY A 327 31.34 58.78 9.36
C GLY A 327 30.56 58.45 10.62
N ASN A 328 30.28 57.16 10.87
CA ASN A 328 29.56 56.65 12.06
C ASN A 328 28.15 57.24 12.21
N THR A 329 27.37 57.23 11.13
CA THR A 329 25.99 57.73 11.12
C THR A 329 25.02 56.70 10.54
N TYR A 330 23.73 56.88 10.80
CA TYR A 330 22.70 55.93 10.41
C TYR A 330 21.53 56.66 9.76
N GLY A 331 20.87 56.01 8.81
CA GLY A 331 19.71 56.59 8.12
C GLY A 331 18.86 55.55 7.43
N THR A 332 18.02 56.02 6.51
CA THR A 332 17.16 55.16 5.67
C THR A 332 17.35 55.50 4.21
N ASP A 333 17.38 54.51 3.35
CA ASP A 333 17.46 54.69 1.89
C ASP A 333 16.43 53.79 1.16
N SER A 334 16.28 53.95 -0.15
CA SER A 334 15.28 53.22 -0.95
C SER A 334 15.78 52.86 -2.35
N GLY A 335 15.48 51.64 -2.78
CA GLY A 335 15.84 51.08 -4.07
C GLY A 335 16.06 49.56 -4.00
N THR A 336 16.00 48.89 -5.16
CA THR A 336 16.33 47.46 -5.26
C THR A 336 17.80 47.17 -4.89
N SER A 337 18.66 48.19 -4.93
CA SER A 337 20.03 48.14 -4.45
C SER A 337 20.16 47.84 -2.94
N PHE A 338 19.09 48.05 -2.17
CA PHE A 338 19.00 47.69 -0.75
C PHE A 338 18.22 46.40 -0.51
N ALA A 339 17.44 45.93 -1.49
CA ALA A 339 16.75 44.64 -1.44
C ALA A 339 17.70 43.47 -1.76
N SER A 340 18.52 43.59 -2.82
CA SER A 340 19.48 42.54 -3.20
C SER A 340 20.49 42.18 -2.09
N PRO A 341 21.10 43.11 -1.33
CA PRO A 341 22.03 42.74 -0.27
C PRO A 341 21.37 42.02 0.91
N GLN A 342 20.07 42.25 1.18
CA GLN A 342 19.34 41.47 2.18
C GLN A 342 19.25 40.00 1.76
N VAL A 343 18.95 39.74 0.48
CA VAL A 343 18.91 38.38 -0.07
C VAL A 343 20.32 37.76 -0.09
N ALA A 344 21.37 38.54 -0.39
CA ALA A 344 22.75 38.07 -0.26
C ALA A 344 23.11 37.68 1.18
N GLY A 345 22.58 38.40 2.18
CA GLY A 345 22.65 38.01 3.59
C GLY A 345 21.94 36.67 3.86
N VAL A 346 20.75 36.45 3.30
CA VAL A 346 20.04 35.16 3.41
C VAL A 346 20.84 34.02 2.75
N VAL A 347 21.42 34.26 1.56
CA VAL A 347 22.32 33.29 0.89
C VAL A 347 23.52 32.94 1.79
N ALA A 348 24.06 33.91 2.52
CA ALA A 348 25.14 33.66 3.45
C ALA A 348 24.71 32.81 4.66
N LEU A 349 23.51 33.03 5.21
CA LEU A 349 22.94 32.16 6.25
C LEU A 349 22.73 30.73 5.73
N ILE A 350 22.18 30.58 4.52
CA ILE A 350 22.03 29.28 3.84
C ILE A 350 23.38 28.55 3.74
N ARG A 351 24.42 29.24 3.24
CA ARG A 351 25.77 28.66 3.09
C ARG A 351 26.47 28.40 4.42
N SER A 352 26.07 29.07 5.50
CA SER A 352 26.57 28.82 6.85
C SER A 352 26.01 27.54 7.46
N ILE A 353 24.85 27.09 6.99
CA ILE A 353 24.31 25.75 7.28
C ILE A 353 24.90 24.73 6.32
N ASN A 354 24.79 24.98 5.01
CA ASN A 354 25.21 24.03 4.00
C ASN A 354 26.01 24.70 2.89
N ASN A 355 27.34 24.63 3.01
CA ASN A 355 28.25 25.20 2.04
C ASN A 355 28.43 24.34 0.77
N ASN A 356 27.84 23.13 0.74
CA ASN A 356 27.91 22.20 -0.39
C ASN A 356 26.79 22.42 -1.43
N LEU A 357 25.77 23.23 -1.08
CA LEU A 357 24.69 23.57 -2.01
C LEU A 357 25.24 24.24 -3.28
N THR A 358 24.78 23.76 -4.42
CA THR A 358 25.05 24.41 -5.71
C THR A 358 24.31 25.75 -5.82
N PRO A 359 24.78 26.69 -6.64
CA PRO A 359 24.08 27.96 -6.83
C PRO A 359 22.63 27.82 -7.28
N ALA A 360 22.34 26.84 -8.14
CA ALA A 360 20.97 26.55 -8.60
C ALA A 360 20.08 26.01 -7.47
N GLU A 361 20.60 25.18 -6.57
CA GLU A 361 19.86 24.72 -5.39
C GLU A 361 19.57 25.87 -4.43
N ILE A 362 20.53 26.77 -4.21
CA ILE A 362 20.34 27.97 -3.37
C ILE A 362 19.25 28.89 -3.97
N GLU A 363 19.32 29.16 -5.28
CA GLU A 363 18.29 29.93 -6.00
C GLU A 363 16.91 29.28 -5.83
N ASN A 364 16.81 27.96 -6.01
CA ASN A 364 15.56 27.23 -5.87
C ASN A 364 15.04 27.24 -4.43
N ILE A 365 15.90 27.05 -3.41
CA ILE A 365 15.53 27.18 -2.00
C ILE A 365 14.91 28.54 -1.73
N ILE A 366 15.55 29.62 -2.18
CA ILE A 366 15.05 30.98 -1.98
C ILE A 366 13.69 31.19 -2.65
N LYS A 367 13.53 30.73 -3.91
CA LYS A 367 12.28 30.90 -4.67
C LYS A 367 11.10 30.11 -4.09
N THR A 368 11.36 28.88 -3.64
CA THR A 368 10.31 27.97 -3.12
C THR A 368 9.90 28.24 -1.68
N THR A 369 10.67 29.06 -0.95
CA THR A 369 10.41 29.36 0.47
C THR A 369 9.90 30.78 0.71
N THR A 370 9.55 31.51 -0.35
CA THR A 370 9.02 32.86 -0.25
C THR A 370 7.65 32.93 0.43
N ASP A 371 7.36 34.05 1.08
CA ASP A 371 6.03 34.40 1.56
C ASP A 371 5.26 35.16 0.47
N PRO A 372 3.93 34.94 0.34
CA PRO A 372 3.11 35.70 -0.59
C PRO A 372 3.06 37.19 -0.20
N ILE A 373 2.93 38.06 -1.20
CA ILE A 373 2.80 39.51 -1.02
C ILE A 373 1.38 39.98 -1.30
N GLY A 374 0.93 41.03 -0.60
CA GLY A 374 -0.49 41.38 -0.49
C GLY A 374 -1.16 41.74 -1.83
N ASP A 375 -0.42 42.39 -2.73
CA ASP A 375 -0.88 42.80 -4.05
C ASP A 375 -0.34 41.91 -5.19
N ALA A 376 0.17 40.71 -4.89
CA ALA A 376 0.77 39.83 -5.90
C ALA A 376 -0.14 39.50 -7.08
N HIS A 377 -1.43 39.33 -6.80
CA HIS A 377 -2.47 39.02 -7.77
C HIS A 377 -2.66 40.10 -8.85
N LEU A 378 -2.23 41.34 -8.58
CA LEU A 378 -2.28 42.45 -9.54
C LEU A 378 -1.08 42.44 -10.52
N PHE A 379 -0.02 41.68 -10.21
CA PHE A 379 1.25 41.68 -10.95
C PHE A 379 1.75 40.25 -11.23
N PRO A 380 0.93 39.38 -11.88
CA PRO A 380 1.27 37.98 -12.08
C PRO A 380 2.58 37.82 -12.87
N GLY A 381 3.54 37.13 -12.26
CA GLY A 381 4.85 36.85 -12.86
C GLY A 381 5.76 38.07 -13.02
N LYS A 382 5.48 39.20 -12.38
CA LYS A 382 6.30 40.44 -12.50
C LYS A 382 7.10 40.79 -11.24
N ILE A 383 6.86 40.09 -10.14
CA ILE A 383 7.42 40.36 -8.80
C ILE A 383 8.10 39.11 -8.22
N GLY A 384 8.38 38.12 -9.06
CA GLY A 384 8.94 36.84 -8.67
C GLY A 384 7.94 35.93 -7.96
N THR A 385 8.48 34.97 -7.22
CA THR A 385 7.73 33.97 -6.45
C THR A 385 7.11 34.52 -5.17
N GLY A 386 7.64 35.64 -4.66
CA GLY A 386 7.17 36.28 -3.45
C GLY A 386 8.30 36.97 -2.70
N ARG A 387 8.05 37.27 -1.44
CA ARG A 387 9.00 37.91 -0.53
C ARG A 387 9.91 36.88 0.13
N VAL A 388 11.21 37.12 0.16
CA VAL A 388 12.16 36.19 0.78
C VAL A 388 11.86 36.00 2.27
N ASN A 389 11.82 34.75 2.72
CA ASN A 389 11.71 34.36 4.12
C ASN A 389 12.99 33.63 4.55
N ALA A 390 13.83 34.28 5.33
CA ALA A 390 15.12 33.77 5.76
C ALA A 390 14.98 32.49 6.61
N TYR A 391 13.97 32.42 7.49
CA TYR A 391 13.76 31.27 8.37
C TYR A 391 13.43 30.01 7.57
N LYS A 392 12.43 30.09 6.68
CA LYS A 392 12.04 28.98 5.80
C LYS A 392 13.20 28.57 4.88
N ALA A 393 13.94 29.54 4.34
CA ALA A 393 15.08 29.26 3.46
C ALA A 393 16.23 28.54 4.20
N VAL A 394 16.56 28.97 5.42
CA VAL A 394 17.59 28.34 6.26
C VAL A 394 17.16 26.95 6.72
N LEU A 395 15.91 26.76 7.16
CA LEU A 395 15.34 25.44 7.46
C LEU A 395 15.44 24.50 6.25
N LYS A 396 15.06 25.00 5.08
CA LYS A 396 15.14 24.25 3.84
C LYS A 396 16.59 23.88 3.48
N ALA A 397 17.54 24.78 3.73
CA ALA A 397 18.96 24.51 3.51
C ALA A 397 19.51 23.42 4.44
N MET A 398 19.05 23.37 5.71
CA MET A 398 19.39 22.27 6.63
C MET A 398 18.96 20.92 6.08
N CYS A 399 17.87 20.86 5.31
CA CYS A 399 17.44 19.59 4.73
C CYS A 399 18.42 18.96 3.75
N TYR A 400 19.37 19.73 3.21
CA TYR A 400 20.39 19.24 2.31
C TYR A 400 21.71 18.97 3.05
N ASP A 401 21.80 19.30 4.34
CA ASP A 401 22.96 19.03 5.19
C ASP A 401 22.73 17.75 5.99
N GLY A 402 23.23 16.64 5.47
CA GLY A 402 23.10 15.35 6.14
C GLY A 402 23.99 14.30 5.51
N GLU A 403 23.87 13.08 6.02
CA GLU A 403 24.69 11.97 5.59
C GLU A 403 24.30 11.55 4.16
N THR A 404 25.32 11.17 3.38
CA THR A 404 25.17 10.48 2.10
C THR A 404 25.79 9.09 2.23
N PRO A 405 25.13 8.14 2.93
CA PRO A 405 25.76 6.87 3.30
C PRO A 405 26.24 6.05 2.09
N GLY A 406 25.57 6.20 0.94
CA GLY A 406 25.91 5.45 -0.27
C GLY A 406 25.64 3.97 -0.09
N SER A 407 26.62 3.11 -0.39
CA SER A 407 26.52 1.66 -0.22
C SER A 407 26.90 1.22 1.20
N ILE A 408 25.98 0.54 1.87
CA ILE A 408 26.19 -0.17 3.12
C ILE A 408 26.73 -1.56 2.79
N SER A 409 28.04 -1.77 3.02
CA SER A 409 28.75 -3.01 2.66
C SER A 409 28.98 -3.97 3.82
N TYR A 410 28.52 -3.64 5.03
CA TYR A 410 28.55 -4.52 6.21
C TYR A 410 27.29 -4.31 7.05
N SER A 411 26.83 -5.36 7.73
CA SER A 411 25.62 -5.28 8.56
C SER A 411 25.86 -4.38 9.76
N GLN A 412 24.90 -3.49 10.04
CA GLN A 412 25.02 -2.49 11.10
C GLN A 412 23.64 -2.11 11.67
N THR A 413 23.67 -1.48 12.84
CA THR A 413 22.48 -0.98 13.53
C THR A 413 22.53 0.54 13.63
N TRP A 414 21.41 1.21 13.35
CA TRP A 414 21.17 2.61 13.61
C TRP A 414 20.18 2.74 14.77
N ASP A 415 20.63 3.38 15.84
CA ASP A 415 19.91 3.54 17.11
C ASP A 415 19.81 5.01 17.55
N THR A 416 20.22 5.93 16.68
CA THR A 416 20.22 7.39 16.87
C THR A 416 19.60 8.09 15.67
N GLU A 417 19.08 9.30 15.89
CA GLU A 417 18.46 10.10 14.83
C GLU A 417 19.45 10.39 13.70
N LYS A 418 18.99 10.29 12.45
CA LYS A 418 19.81 10.52 11.26
C LYS A 418 19.10 11.37 10.23
N TYR A 419 19.87 12.22 9.54
CA TYR A 419 19.45 13.01 8.39
C TYR A 419 20.12 12.44 7.14
N ILE A 420 19.31 11.89 6.22
CA ILE A 420 19.76 11.17 5.03
C ILE A 420 19.45 12.03 3.81
N VAL A 421 20.50 12.58 3.18
CA VAL A 421 20.35 13.47 2.01
C VAL A 421 20.71 12.79 0.69
N GLY A 422 21.22 11.56 0.76
CA GLY A 422 21.56 10.70 -0.39
C GLY A 422 20.86 9.34 -0.36
N ASN A 423 21.13 8.51 -1.36
CA ASN A 423 20.62 7.14 -1.37
C ASN A 423 21.33 6.29 -0.31
N VAL A 424 20.58 5.36 0.30
CA VAL A 424 21.10 4.28 1.14
C VAL A 424 20.95 2.99 0.36
N ILE A 425 22.05 2.33 0.02
CA ILE A 425 22.04 1.09 -0.77
C ILE A 425 22.48 -0.05 0.15
N ILE A 426 21.60 -0.99 0.44
CA ILE A 426 21.90 -2.18 1.24
C ILE A 426 22.29 -3.30 0.28
N GLU A 427 23.56 -3.68 0.31
CA GLU A 427 24.14 -4.66 -0.62
C GLU A 427 23.72 -6.11 -0.28
N ASN A 428 23.99 -7.04 -1.20
CA ASN A 428 23.69 -8.46 -1.02
C ASN A 428 24.34 -9.03 0.26
N GLY A 429 23.57 -9.78 1.05
CA GLY A 429 24.02 -10.40 2.30
C GLY A 429 24.10 -9.44 3.49
N ILE A 430 23.77 -8.15 3.29
CA ILE A 430 23.90 -7.11 4.32
C ILE A 430 22.55 -6.81 4.96
N THR A 431 22.54 -6.70 6.28
CA THR A 431 21.38 -6.27 7.07
C THR A 431 21.62 -4.91 7.71
N LEU A 432 20.78 -3.93 7.39
CA LEU A 432 20.67 -2.68 8.13
C LEU A 432 19.49 -2.79 9.10
N THR A 433 19.75 -2.60 10.39
CA THR A 433 18.71 -2.58 11.43
C THR A 433 18.55 -1.16 11.96
N ILE A 434 17.35 -0.61 11.91
CA ILE A 434 16.97 0.64 12.58
C ILE A 434 16.22 0.23 13.84
N GLN A 435 16.86 0.41 15.00
CA GLN A 435 16.38 -0.14 16.26
C GLN A 435 16.14 0.99 17.25
N LYS A 436 14.88 1.26 17.60
CA LYS A 436 14.55 2.28 18.60
C LYS A 436 14.97 1.82 20.00
N PRO A 437 15.88 2.54 20.68
CA PRO A 437 16.20 2.27 22.08
C PRO A 437 14.98 2.46 23.00
N SER A 438 14.90 1.67 24.06
CA SER A 438 13.80 1.73 25.04
C SER A 438 13.75 3.03 25.85
N ASN A 439 14.84 3.79 25.88
CA ASN A 439 14.98 5.05 26.64
C ASN A 439 14.59 6.31 25.84
N ILE A 440 14.24 6.19 24.56
CA ILE A 440 13.76 7.31 23.75
C ILE A 440 12.32 7.07 23.30
N ALA A 441 11.54 8.15 23.23
CA ALA A 441 10.14 8.08 22.80
C ALA A 441 10.06 7.62 21.35
N ASP A 442 10.74 8.34 20.46
CA ASP A 442 10.74 8.15 19.01
C ASP A 442 12.18 8.16 18.46
N LEU A 443 12.44 7.34 17.45
CA LEU A 443 13.69 7.32 16.68
C LEU A 443 13.40 7.76 15.25
N PHE A 444 13.83 8.96 14.88
CA PHE A 444 13.61 9.50 13.54
C PHE A 444 14.79 9.22 12.61
N ILE A 445 14.51 8.70 11.42
CA ILE A 445 15.42 8.69 10.28
C ILE A 445 14.76 9.55 9.21
N ARG A 446 15.29 10.75 9.05
CA ARG A 446 14.72 11.79 8.22
C ARG A 446 15.39 11.78 6.86
N CYS A 447 14.62 11.70 5.79
CA CYS A 447 15.09 11.57 4.42
C CYS A 447 14.80 12.82 3.58
N ALA A 448 15.79 13.31 2.83
CA ALA A 448 15.60 14.39 1.88
C ALA A 448 14.68 13.95 0.72
N PRO A 449 14.08 14.88 -0.05
CA PRO A 449 13.13 14.54 -1.11
C PRO A 449 13.67 13.59 -2.18
N ASN A 450 14.99 13.64 -2.41
CA ASN A 450 15.68 12.80 -3.38
C ASN A 450 16.28 11.51 -2.78
N ALA A 451 16.24 11.35 -1.45
CA ALA A 451 16.79 10.19 -0.76
C ALA A 451 15.83 9.00 -0.83
N LYS A 452 16.40 7.82 -1.01
CA LYS A 452 15.71 6.52 -1.00
C LYS A 452 16.59 5.45 -0.37
N PHE A 453 15.93 4.46 0.20
CA PHE A 453 16.56 3.18 0.51
C PHE A 453 16.44 2.27 -0.70
N ILE A 454 17.51 1.57 -1.05
CA ILE A 454 17.56 0.59 -2.13
C ILE A 454 18.09 -0.71 -1.52
N ILE A 455 17.24 -1.72 -1.46
CA ILE A 455 17.58 -3.01 -0.89
C ILE A 455 17.82 -3.95 -2.06
N LYS A 456 19.08 -4.34 -2.24
CA LYS A 456 19.47 -5.27 -3.30
C LYS A 456 19.00 -6.68 -2.98
N PRO A 457 18.86 -7.57 -3.98
CA PRO A 457 18.64 -9.00 -3.75
C PRO A 457 19.62 -9.54 -2.71
N GLY A 458 19.12 -10.20 -1.65
CA GLY A 458 19.90 -10.71 -0.53
C GLY A 458 20.22 -9.69 0.56
N GLY A 459 19.93 -8.41 0.35
CA GLY A 459 20.02 -7.36 1.37
C GLY A 459 18.72 -7.27 2.20
N LYS A 460 18.84 -6.78 3.43
CA LYS A 460 17.72 -6.69 4.38
C LYS A 460 17.70 -5.35 5.13
N LEU A 461 16.54 -4.71 5.19
CA LEU A 461 16.24 -3.58 6.07
C LEU A 461 15.27 -4.04 7.15
N ILE A 462 15.63 -3.84 8.42
CA ILE A 462 14.75 -4.07 9.57
C ILE A 462 14.47 -2.71 10.22
N VAL A 463 13.21 -2.35 10.41
CA VAL A 463 12.79 -1.20 11.21
C VAL A 463 12.02 -1.71 12.41
N ASP A 464 12.60 -1.53 13.59
CA ASP A 464 12.09 -2.01 14.87
C ASP A 464 11.75 -0.80 15.75
N GLY A 465 10.48 -0.39 15.71
CA GLY A 465 9.94 0.77 16.41
C GLY A 465 10.42 2.15 15.92
N GLY A 466 11.25 2.22 14.88
CA GLY A 466 11.75 3.47 14.31
C GLY A 466 10.76 4.13 13.32
N ILE A 467 10.99 5.42 13.04
CA ILE A 467 10.19 6.25 12.15
C ILE A 467 11.04 6.69 10.96
N LEU A 468 10.66 6.27 9.74
CA LEU A 468 11.22 6.79 8.49
C LEU A 468 10.32 7.91 7.97
N THR A 469 10.83 9.14 7.90
CA THR A 469 10.03 10.33 7.54
C THR A 469 10.83 11.29 6.66
N ASN A 470 10.20 12.34 6.15
CA ASN A 470 10.86 13.40 5.39
C ASN A 470 11.69 14.35 6.30
N ILE A 471 12.75 14.95 5.76
CA ILE A 471 13.50 16.00 6.48
C ILE A 471 12.75 17.34 6.43
N CYS A 472 12.18 17.70 5.27
CA CYS A 472 11.55 19.00 5.08
C CYS A 472 10.04 18.93 5.12
N ASP A 473 9.43 19.80 5.92
CA ASP A 473 7.99 20.07 5.85
C ASP A 473 7.58 20.43 4.41
N GLY A 474 6.45 19.86 3.97
CA GLY A 474 5.91 20.11 2.63
C GLY A 474 6.54 19.32 1.49
N GLU A 475 7.53 18.45 1.73
CA GLU A 475 8.11 17.59 0.69
C GLU A 475 8.17 16.11 1.06
N LEU A 476 7.78 15.26 0.12
CA LEU A 476 7.85 13.82 0.27
C LEU A 476 9.23 13.27 -0.10
N TRP A 477 9.71 12.29 0.67
CA TRP A 477 10.92 11.53 0.30
C TRP A 477 10.57 10.32 -0.57
N GLN A 478 11.55 9.71 -1.23
CA GLN A 478 11.24 8.72 -2.29
C GLN A 478 10.77 7.35 -1.77
N GLY A 479 11.01 7.03 -0.49
CA GLY A 479 10.64 5.75 0.11
C GLY A 479 11.69 4.64 -0.03
N VAL A 480 11.23 3.40 0.19
CA VAL A 480 12.07 2.19 0.20
C VAL A 480 11.85 1.37 -1.06
N PHE A 481 12.91 1.15 -1.84
CA PHE A 481 12.91 0.33 -3.05
C PHE A 481 13.45 -1.06 -2.76
N VAL A 482 12.60 -2.06 -2.94
CA VAL A 482 12.91 -3.47 -2.66
C VAL A 482 13.14 -4.18 -3.99
N GLU A 483 14.40 -4.36 -4.39
CA GLU A 483 14.74 -5.06 -5.62
C GLU A 483 14.65 -6.56 -5.43
N GLY A 484 14.15 -7.29 -6.42
CA GLY A 484 14.07 -8.75 -6.37
C GLY A 484 14.44 -9.41 -7.68
N ASN A 485 14.57 -10.74 -7.62
CA ASN A 485 14.61 -11.59 -8.81
C ASN A 485 13.17 -12.02 -9.15
N PRO A 486 12.62 -11.60 -10.31
CA PRO A 486 11.23 -11.91 -10.68
C PRO A 486 11.05 -13.37 -11.10
N ASN A 487 12.15 -14.07 -11.39
CA ASN A 487 12.16 -15.46 -11.84
C ASN A 487 12.38 -16.45 -10.68
N ASP A 488 12.61 -15.97 -9.47
CA ASP A 488 12.76 -16.82 -8.30
C ASP A 488 11.39 -17.22 -7.74
N ILE A 489 10.96 -18.41 -8.14
CA ILE A 489 9.65 -18.97 -7.80
C ILE A 489 9.44 -19.22 -6.30
N LEU A 490 10.52 -19.33 -5.52
CA LEU A 490 10.45 -19.61 -4.08
C LEU A 490 10.45 -18.33 -3.24
N GLN A 491 10.70 -17.16 -3.84
CA GLN A 491 10.97 -15.92 -3.12
C GLN A 491 11.99 -16.12 -1.99
N SER A 492 13.13 -16.72 -2.30
CA SER A 492 14.20 -16.95 -1.31
C SER A 492 14.80 -15.61 -0.89
N GLU A 493 14.93 -15.34 0.41
CA GLU A 493 15.49 -14.05 0.90
C GLU A 493 16.86 -13.73 0.29
N GLY A 494 17.69 -14.73 -0.04
CA GLY A 494 18.99 -14.52 -0.73
C GLY A 494 18.89 -13.92 -2.13
N ASN A 495 17.73 -14.06 -2.80
CA ASN A 495 17.45 -13.55 -4.14
C ASN A 495 16.47 -12.37 -4.15
N GLN A 496 16.01 -11.95 -2.98
CA GLN A 496 15.05 -10.86 -2.81
C GLN A 496 15.63 -9.81 -1.87
N GLY A 497 15.38 -8.54 -2.14
CA GLY A 497 15.49 -7.53 -1.10
C GLY A 497 14.39 -7.78 -0.07
N VAL A 498 14.70 -7.59 1.21
CA VAL A 498 13.75 -7.81 2.31
C VAL A 498 13.58 -6.55 3.13
N VAL A 499 12.34 -6.12 3.33
CA VAL A 499 11.96 -5.12 4.35
C VAL A 499 11.19 -5.82 5.45
N GLU A 500 11.60 -5.61 6.69
CA GLU A 500 10.90 -6.08 7.90
C GLU A 500 10.52 -4.87 8.77
N LEU A 501 9.23 -4.65 9.01
CA LEU A 501 8.72 -3.61 9.89
C LEU A 501 8.05 -4.25 11.11
N LYS A 502 8.45 -3.84 12.31
CA LYS A 502 7.92 -4.40 13.56
C LYS A 502 7.88 -3.42 14.72
N ASN A 503 7.13 -3.80 15.76
CA ASN A 503 7.09 -3.13 17.07
C ASN A 503 6.73 -1.63 16.99
N GLY A 504 5.74 -1.29 16.17
CA GLY A 504 5.28 0.09 15.99
C GLY A 504 6.12 0.90 15.00
N ALA A 505 6.88 0.26 14.11
CA ALA A 505 7.62 0.94 13.06
C ALA A 505 6.69 1.80 12.19
N ILE A 506 7.14 3.02 11.83
CA ILE A 506 6.37 3.97 11.04
C ILE A 506 7.15 4.34 9.78
N ILE A 507 6.47 4.35 8.64
CA ILE A 507 6.94 5.00 7.41
C ILE A 507 5.93 6.08 7.03
N GLU A 508 6.37 7.33 6.95
CA GLU A 508 5.48 8.45 6.67
C GLU A 508 6.08 9.46 5.69
N ASN A 509 5.19 10.28 5.10
CA ASN A 509 5.53 11.38 4.21
C ASN A 509 6.44 10.97 3.03
N ALA A 510 6.24 9.76 2.49
CA ALA A 510 6.93 9.27 1.30
C ALA A 510 6.06 9.37 0.04
N VAL A 511 6.70 9.50 -1.13
CA VAL A 511 6.06 9.34 -2.45
C VAL A 511 5.50 7.93 -2.58
N CYS A 512 6.29 6.92 -2.20
CA CYS A 512 5.84 5.54 -2.10
C CYS A 512 6.59 4.88 -0.94
N ALA A 513 5.95 4.65 0.21
CA ALA A 513 6.65 4.17 1.40
C ALA A 513 7.45 2.89 1.13
N ILE A 514 6.86 1.91 0.44
CA ILE A 514 7.57 0.71 -0.04
C ILE A 514 7.21 0.41 -1.50
N ASN A 515 8.24 0.37 -2.34
CA ASN A 515 8.14 0.07 -3.76
C ASN A 515 8.86 -1.26 -4.07
N VAL A 516 8.09 -2.29 -4.36
CA VAL A 516 8.55 -3.68 -4.48
C VAL A 516 8.69 -4.08 -5.94
N GLY A 517 9.86 -4.56 -6.33
CA GLY A 517 10.14 -5.04 -7.68
C GLY A 517 10.36 -3.94 -8.72
N VAL A 518 10.68 -2.70 -8.29
CA VAL A 518 10.91 -1.57 -9.18
C VAL A 518 12.31 -1.00 -9.01
N THR A 519 12.95 -0.64 -10.12
CA THR A 519 14.15 0.19 -10.12
C THR A 519 13.94 1.48 -10.87
N TYR A 520 14.40 2.60 -10.32
CA TYR A 520 14.35 3.91 -10.98
C TYR A 520 15.70 4.26 -11.58
N ASN A 521 15.76 4.37 -12.92
CA ASN A 521 17.00 4.62 -13.64
C ASN A 521 17.12 6.11 -14.03
N ARG A 522 17.82 6.89 -13.18
CA ARG A 522 17.90 8.36 -13.27
C ARG A 522 18.50 8.86 -14.60
N GLY A 523 19.38 8.07 -15.24
CA GLY A 523 20.00 8.44 -16.52
C GLY A 523 19.08 8.38 -17.73
N ARG A 524 17.87 7.82 -17.59
CA ARG A 524 16.87 7.72 -18.67
C ARG A 524 15.47 8.20 -18.28
N GLY A 525 15.21 8.46 -17.00
CA GLY A 525 13.87 8.81 -16.51
C GLY A 525 12.86 7.68 -16.66
N VAL A 526 13.31 6.41 -16.58
CA VAL A 526 12.47 5.22 -16.81
C VAL A 526 12.47 4.30 -15.59
N TYR A 527 11.29 3.87 -15.17
CA TYR A 527 11.10 2.77 -14.22
C TYR A 527 11.33 1.44 -14.93
N THR A 528 12.25 0.62 -14.40
CA THR A 528 12.49 -0.75 -14.90
C THR A 528 11.94 -1.73 -13.89
N TYR A 529 10.96 -2.52 -14.31
CA TYR A 529 10.39 -3.59 -13.49
C TYR A 529 11.42 -4.70 -13.36
N LYS A 530 11.94 -4.88 -12.14
CA LYS A 530 12.74 -6.05 -11.80
C LYS A 530 11.89 -7.15 -11.18
N GLY A 531 10.67 -6.87 -10.72
CA GLY A 531 9.81 -7.82 -10.00
C GLY A 531 10.49 -8.46 -8.77
N GLY A 532 9.77 -9.31 -8.04
CA GLY A 532 10.24 -9.85 -6.76
C GLY A 532 10.31 -8.81 -5.63
N GLY A 533 11.01 -9.14 -4.54
CA GLY A 533 11.11 -8.41 -3.28
C GLY A 533 10.14 -8.94 -2.22
N ILE A 534 10.47 -8.73 -0.95
CA ILE A 534 9.71 -9.25 0.20
C ILE A 534 9.44 -8.12 1.21
N VAL A 535 8.20 -8.01 1.64
CA VAL A 535 7.77 -7.09 2.71
C VAL A 535 7.13 -7.87 3.84
N LYS A 536 7.74 -7.83 5.02
CA LYS A 536 7.21 -8.45 6.25
C LYS A 536 6.86 -7.32 7.23
N ALA A 537 5.59 -6.94 7.30
CA ALA A 537 5.15 -5.89 8.21
C ALA A 537 4.23 -6.45 9.28
N ASN A 538 4.57 -6.24 10.55
CA ASN A 538 3.76 -6.64 11.70
C ASN A 538 3.68 -5.48 12.69
N ASN A 539 2.48 -5.01 13.05
CA ASN A 539 2.31 -3.87 13.96
C ASN A 539 3.11 -2.64 13.47
N ALA A 540 2.82 -2.19 12.26
CA ALA A 540 3.51 -1.09 11.59
C ALA A 540 2.51 -0.08 11.00
N SER A 541 2.91 1.18 10.88
CA SER A 541 2.05 2.26 10.39
C SER A 541 2.60 2.94 9.14
N PHE A 542 1.70 3.21 8.19
CA PHE A 542 1.97 3.94 6.96
C PHE A 542 1.12 5.22 6.95
N ILE A 543 1.73 6.37 7.22
CA ILE A 543 1.00 7.62 7.48
C ILE A 543 1.34 8.66 6.41
N ASN A 544 0.32 9.27 5.79
CA ASN A 544 0.47 10.38 4.85
C ASN A 544 1.53 10.13 3.76
N ASN A 545 1.60 8.89 3.28
CA ASN A 545 2.37 8.55 2.09
C ASN A 545 1.47 8.71 0.87
N LEU A 546 1.94 9.34 -0.20
CA LEU A 546 1.17 9.46 -1.46
C LEU A 546 0.76 8.07 -1.99
N GLN A 547 1.59 7.06 -1.75
CA GLN A 547 1.25 5.66 -1.84
C GLN A 547 1.95 4.89 -0.71
N ALA A 548 1.25 4.00 -0.01
CA ALA A 548 1.87 3.23 1.08
C ALA A 548 2.75 2.09 0.53
N VAL A 549 2.17 1.25 -0.33
CA VAL A 549 2.86 0.06 -0.85
C VAL A 549 2.50 -0.15 -2.31
N LYS A 550 3.51 -0.40 -3.14
CA LYS A 550 3.34 -0.79 -4.54
C LYS A 550 4.13 -2.06 -4.85
N PHE A 551 3.45 -3.04 -5.44
CA PHE A 551 4.07 -4.22 -6.00
C PHE A 551 4.07 -4.16 -7.52
N ALA A 552 5.25 -4.29 -8.13
CA ALA A 552 5.39 -4.54 -9.55
C ALA A 552 5.06 -6.01 -9.91
N PRO A 553 4.72 -6.29 -11.18
CA PRO A 553 4.42 -7.64 -11.64
C PRO A 553 5.59 -8.60 -11.43
N TYR A 554 5.30 -9.74 -10.82
CA TYR A 554 6.13 -10.94 -10.87
C TYR A 554 5.25 -12.16 -10.68
N HIS A 555 5.61 -13.24 -11.38
CA HIS A 555 4.84 -14.47 -11.34
C HIS A 555 5.63 -15.56 -10.62
N ARG A 556 4.95 -16.30 -9.75
CA ARG A 556 5.41 -17.61 -9.31
C ARG A 556 5.04 -18.61 -10.41
N ARG A 557 5.88 -18.79 -11.42
CA ARG A 557 5.70 -19.87 -12.42
C ARG A 557 6.89 -20.81 -12.46
N LYS A 558 6.66 -22.11 -12.23
CA LYS A 558 7.33 -23.20 -12.95
C LYS A 558 6.35 -24.32 -13.33
N PRO A 559 6.64 -25.08 -14.40
CA PRO A 559 5.65 -25.81 -15.19
C PRO A 559 5.28 -27.20 -14.63
N VAL A 560 4.00 -27.54 -14.81
CA VAL A 560 3.41 -28.88 -15.05
C VAL A 560 3.93 -30.03 -14.18
N GLY A 561 3.24 -30.27 -13.06
CA GLY A 561 3.50 -31.34 -12.09
C GLY A 561 3.05 -30.94 -10.69
N ALA A 562 3.21 -31.85 -9.71
CA ALA A 562 2.72 -31.70 -8.33
C ALA A 562 2.98 -30.29 -7.76
N MET A 563 1.88 -29.70 -7.29
CA MET A 563 1.73 -28.34 -6.80
C MET A 563 2.89 -27.81 -5.96
N PHE A 564 3.41 -26.65 -6.33
CA PHE A 564 3.97 -25.71 -5.36
C PHE A 564 3.30 -24.35 -5.56
N VAL A 565 2.26 -24.07 -4.78
CA VAL A 565 1.85 -22.68 -4.50
C VAL A 565 2.44 -22.36 -3.13
N THR A 566 3.72 -21.96 -3.09
CA THR A 566 4.29 -21.37 -1.88
C THR A 566 3.59 -20.03 -1.67
N LYS A 567 2.97 -19.78 -0.51
CA LYS A 567 2.34 -18.48 -0.15
C LYS A 567 3.30 -17.33 -0.40
N ASN A 568 2.80 -16.13 -0.71
CA ASN A 568 3.71 -15.00 -0.92
C ASN A 568 4.45 -14.75 0.39
N ALA A 569 5.77 -14.59 0.31
CA ALA A 569 6.60 -14.28 1.47
C ALA A 569 6.25 -12.91 2.07
N SER A 570 5.61 -12.04 1.28
CA SER A 570 5.14 -10.74 1.74
C SER A 570 3.82 -10.83 2.50
N TYR A 571 3.74 -10.15 3.64
CA TYR A 571 2.53 -10.06 4.45
C TYR A 571 2.49 -8.75 5.26
N PHE A 572 1.27 -8.36 5.63
CA PHE A 572 0.95 -7.24 6.50
C PHE A 572 0.02 -7.74 7.60
N SER A 573 0.43 -7.63 8.86
CA SER A 573 -0.39 -8.02 10.01
C SER A 573 -0.46 -6.90 11.04
N HIS A 574 -1.66 -6.59 11.53
CA HIS A 574 -1.87 -5.50 12.50
C HIS A 574 -1.32 -4.14 12.02
N CYS A 575 -1.28 -3.92 10.70
CA CYS A 575 -0.78 -2.68 10.12
C CYS A 575 -1.86 -1.62 10.01
N THR A 576 -1.48 -0.35 10.18
CA THR A 576 -2.36 0.80 9.97
C THR A 576 -1.91 1.60 8.75
N PHE A 577 -2.84 1.96 7.88
CA PHE A 577 -2.64 2.80 6.70
C PHE A 577 -3.52 4.03 6.86
N THR A 578 -2.95 5.23 6.80
CA THR A 578 -3.68 6.47 7.10
C THR A 578 -3.31 7.60 6.15
N ILE A 579 -4.35 8.24 5.60
CA ILE A 579 -4.28 9.60 5.04
C ILE A 579 -5.12 10.52 5.93
N ASN A 580 -4.55 11.66 6.33
CA ASN A 580 -5.26 12.68 7.11
C ASN A 580 -4.95 14.11 6.62
N HIS A 581 -5.57 15.11 7.24
CA HIS A 581 -5.41 16.53 6.86
C HIS A 581 -4.00 17.10 7.10
N GLN A 582 -3.08 16.33 7.69
CA GLN A 582 -1.67 16.72 7.86
C GLN A 582 -0.79 16.25 6.69
N ALA A 583 -1.37 15.64 5.64
CA ALA A 583 -0.62 15.23 4.46
C ALA A 583 0.03 16.43 3.76
N PHE A 584 1.29 16.27 3.32
CA PHE A 584 2.07 17.31 2.65
C PHE A 584 1.80 17.43 1.13
N PHE A 585 0.69 16.87 0.65
CA PHE A 585 0.28 16.91 -0.76
C PHE A 585 -1.22 17.21 -0.87
N ASP A 586 -1.65 17.67 -2.04
CA ASP A 586 -3.08 17.83 -2.32
C ASP A 586 -3.76 16.45 -2.22
N LEU A 587 -4.76 16.31 -1.35
CA LEU A 587 -5.48 15.05 -1.13
C LEU A 587 -6.11 14.48 -2.41
N ASN A 588 -6.28 15.29 -3.46
CA ASN A 588 -6.74 14.82 -4.78
C ASN A 588 -5.65 14.09 -5.58
N GLU A 589 -4.38 14.20 -5.19
CA GLU A 589 -3.27 13.43 -5.77
C GLU A 589 -3.22 12.00 -5.22
N PHE A 590 -3.82 11.75 -4.06
CA PHE A 590 -3.88 10.41 -3.46
C PHE A 590 -4.82 9.50 -4.24
N SER A 591 -4.26 8.44 -4.83
CA SER A 591 -5.01 7.46 -5.60
C SER A 591 -5.27 6.17 -4.81
N GLU A 592 -4.24 5.58 -4.20
CA GLU A 592 -4.40 4.38 -3.39
C GLU A 592 -3.30 4.16 -2.35
N HIS A 593 -3.64 3.49 -1.24
CA HIS A 593 -2.64 3.03 -0.27
C HIS A 593 -1.83 1.86 -0.84
N VAL A 594 -2.51 0.78 -1.22
CA VAL A 594 -1.89 -0.47 -1.68
C VAL A 594 -2.22 -0.69 -3.15
N ASN A 595 -1.19 -0.86 -3.98
CA ASN A 595 -1.32 -1.20 -5.39
C ASN A 595 -0.60 -2.52 -5.73
N LEU A 596 -1.38 -3.53 -6.09
CA LEU A 596 -0.94 -4.88 -6.41
C LEU A 596 -1.09 -5.12 -7.91
N VAL A 597 0.01 -4.98 -8.66
CA VAL A 597 -0.02 -5.14 -10.11
C VAL A 597 0.58 -6.49 -10.49
N GLY A 598 -0.23 -7.45 -10.92
CA GLY A 598 0.22 -8.76 -11.41
C GLY A 598 1.06 -9.59 -10.43
N VAL A 599 0.89 -9.35 -9.12
CA VAL A 599 1.50 -10.10 -8.01
C VAL A 599 0.48 -11.06 -7.39
N GLU A 600 0.92 -12.23 -6.96
CA GLU A 600 0.01 -13.27 -6.45
C GLU A 600 0.08 -13.41 -4.92
N ASP A 601 -1.08 -13.52 -4.29
CA ASP A 601 -1.31 -13.98 -2.90
C ASP A 601 -0.58 -13.16 -1.81
N VAL A 602 -0.57 -11.82 -1.92
CA VAL A 602 -0.10 -10.94 -0.83
C VAL A 602 -1.12 -10.98 0.32
N ARG A 603 -0.67 -11.15 1.56
CA ARG A 603 -1.56 -11.36 2.72
C ARG A 603 -1.72 -10.11 3.58
N PHE A 604 -2.95 -9.81 3.96
CA PHE A 604 -3.32 -8.75 4.91
C PHE A 604 -4.15 -9.35 6.05
N GLN A 605 -3.78 -9.08 7.29
CA GLN A 605 -4.44 -9.64 8.48
C GLN A 605 -4.62 -8.56 9.56
N SER A 606 -5.86 -8.37 10.01
CA SER A 606 -6.22 -7.42 11.07
C SER A 606 -5.67 -6.01 10.80
N CYS A 607 -5.73 -5.56 9.55
CA CYS A 607 -5.21 -4.26 9.12
C CYS A 607 -6.29 -3.18 9.17
N ASN A 608 -5.89 -1.96 9.49
CA ASN A 608 -6.77 -0.79 9.50
C ASN A 608 -6.38 0.18 8.37
N PHE A 609 -7.33 0.54 7.52
CA PHE A 609 -7.16 1.52 6.45
C PHE A 609 -8.10 2.69 6.70
N LEU A 610 -7.55 3.90 6.76
CA LEU A 610 -8.27 5.13 7.03
C LEU A 610 -7.90 6.21 6.02
N SER A 611 -8.91 6.85 5.44
CA SER A 611 -8.74 8.05 4.63
C SER A 611 -9.62 9.20 5.16
N VAL A 612 -9.39 10.40 4.64
CA VAL A 612 -10.19 11.60 4.94
C VAL A 612 -10.98 11.98 3.69
N GLU A 613 -12.19 12.51 3.89
CA GLU A 613 -13.06 13.00 2.80
C GLU A 613 -13.37 12.00 1.69
N ASN A 614 -13.42 10.69 2.00
CA ASN A 614 -13.70 9.64 1.03
C ASN A 614 -12.76 9.69 -0.19
N LYS A 615 -11.47 9.91 0.05
CA LYS A 615 -10.44 10.01 -1.02
C LYS A 615 -9.76 8.68 -1.29
N GLY A 616 -9.54 8.39 -2.57
CA GLY A 616 -8.70 7.30 -3.06
C GLY A 616 -9.25 5.89 -2.81
N THR A 617 -8.35 4.92 -2.90
CA THR A 617 -8.63 3.49 -2.72
C THR A 617 -7.76 2.85 -1.64
N ALA A 618 -8.31 1.99 -0.78
CA ALA A 618 -7.48 1.32 0.23
C ALA A 618 -6.58 0.25 -0.41
N ILE A 619 -7.18 -0.68 -1.17
CA ILE A 619 -6.46 -1.74 -1.88
C ILE A 619 -6.91 -1.80 -3.35
N ARG A 620 -5.95 -1.68 -4.27
CA ARG A 620 -6.14 -1.89 -5.70
C ARG A 620 -5.37 -3.11 -6.18
N SER A 621 -6.05 -4.03 -6.86
CA SER A 621 -5.44 -5.18 -7.54
C SER A 621 -5.72 -5.11 -9.04
N SER A 622 -4.70 -5.25 -9.87
CA SER A 622 -4.83 -5.20 -11.33
C SER A 622 -3.92 -6.21 -12.04
N LEU A 623 -4.20 -6.49 -13.33
CA LEU A 623 -3.38 -7.33 -14.21
C LEU A 623 -3.13 -8.74 -13.66
N ALA A 624 -4.18 -9.45 -13.26
CA ALA A 624 -4.11 -10.78 -12.65
C ALA A 624 -3.40 -10.84 -11.28
N GLY A 625 -3.40 -9.71 -10.55
CA GLY A 625 -3.01 -9.68 -9.15
C GLY A 625 -4.00 -10.43 -8.25
N SER A 626 -3.53 -11.00 -7.14
CA SER A 626 -4.36 -11.55 -6.07
C SER A 626 -3.83 -11.24 -4.69
N PHE A 627 -4.74 -11.22 -3.72
CA PHE A 627 -4.42 -11.05 -2.31
C PHE A 627 -5.41 -11.84 -1.45
N SER A 628 -5.12 -11.89 -0.16
CA SER A 628 -6.08 -12.37 0.82
C SER A 628 -6.16 -11.42 2.00
N LEU A 629 -7.39 -11.14 2.44
CA LEU A 629 -7.70 -10.30 3.60
C LEU A 629 -8.37 -11.16 4.66
N ASN A 630 -7.68 -11.34 5.79
CA ASN A 630 -8.08 -12.21 6.91
C ASN A 630 -8.37 -13.67 6.53
N HIS A 631 -7.62 -14.22 5.58
CA HIS A 631 -7.75 -15.63 5.18
C HIS A 631 -6.85 -16.54 6.03
N GLY A 632 -7.39 -17.70 6.45
CA GLY A 632 -6.59 -18.77 7.05
C GLY A 632 -6.62 -18.90 8.57
N TYR A 633 -7.59 -18.33 9.28
CA TYR A 633 -7.78 -18.64 10.71
C TYR A 633 -9.24 -18.95 11.00
N LEU A 634 -9.47 -20.03 11.76
CA LEU A 634 -10.74 -20.28 12.46
C LEU A 634 -11.06 -19.21 13.53
N LEU A 635 -10.16 -18.23 13.77
CA LEU A 635 -10.34 -17.11 14.70
C LEU A 635 -9.50 -15.89 14.30
N PRO A 636 -10.03 -14.86 13.59
CA PRO A 636 -9.40 -13.54 13.65
C PRO A 636 -9.68 -12.93 15.04
N LEU A 637 -8.65 -12.72 15.86
CA LEU A 637 -8.76 -12.00 17.14
C LEU A 637 -9.24 -10.54 16.94
N ALA A 638 -9.06 -9.99 15.73
CA ALA A 638 -9.53 -8.66 15.36
C ALA A 638 -9.87 -8.58 13.86
N ARG A 639 -10.99 -7.92 13.54
CA ARG A 639 -11.42 -7.61 12.17
C ARG A 639 -10.45 -6.61 11.52
N SER A 640 -10.31 -6.70 10.20
CA SER A 640 -9.74 -5.58 9.44
C SER A 640 -10.78 -4.48 9.32
N ASN A 641 -10.36 -3.23 9.16
CA ASN A 641 -11.26 -2.10 8.95
C ASN A 641 -10.82 -1.28 7.75
N ILE A 642 -11.76 -0.88 6.90
CA ILE A 642 -11.56 0.00 5.75
C ILE A 642 -12.59 1.13 5.85
N THR A 643 -12.13 2.35 6.11
CA THR A 643 -13.02 3.48 6.44
C THR A 643 -12.73 4.73 5.62
N ASN A 644 -13.79 5.42 5.18
CA ASN A 644 -13.75 6.72 4.50
C ASN A 644 -12.96 6.74 3.18
N PHE A 645 -13.17 5.77 2.28
CA PHE A 645 -12.60 5.79 0.92
C PHE A 645 -13.67 6.04 -0.15
N ASP A 646 -13.23 6.50 -1.33
CA ASP A 646 -14.09 6.49 -2.52
C ASP A 646 -14.38 5.04 -2.92
N VAL A 647 -13.33 4.22 -2.96
CA VAL A 647 -13.42 2.78 -3.16
C VAL A 647 -12.62 2.06 -2.08
N GLY A 648 -13.24 1.20 -1.26
CA GLY A 648 -12.49 0.41 -0.28
C GLY A 648 -11.51 -0.53 -0.98
N ILE A 649 -12.04 -1.47 -1.75
CA ILE A 649 -11.26 -2.45 -2.52
C ILE A 649 -11.65 -2.38 -3.99
N CYS A 650 -10.66 -2.29 -4.88
CA CYS A 650 -10.85 -2.31 -6.33
C CYS A 650 -10.05 -3.47 -6.96
N ILE A 651 -10.70 -4.36 -7.69
CA ILE A 651 -10.08 -5.51 -8.38
C ILE A 651 -10.42 -5.42 -9.88
N GLN A 652 -9.41 -5.43 -10.75
CA GLN A 652 -9.55 -5.36 -12.20
C GLN A 652 -8.75 -6.48 -12.88
N ASP A 653 -9.43 -7.35 -13.62
CA ASP A 653 -8.85 -8.54 -14.26
C ASP A 653 -8.06 -9.41 -13.28
N GLY A 654 -8.57 -9.54 -12.05
CA GLY A 654 -7.88 -10.18 -10.93
C GLY A 654 -7.96 -11.71 -10.93
N LYS A 655 -7.04 -12.34 -10.21
CA LYS A 655 -7.07 -13.78 -9.89
C LYS A 655 -7.95 -14.05 -8.65
N PRO A 656 -8.28 -15.33 -8.35
CA PRO A 656 -9.05 -15.71 -7.16
C PRO A 656 -8.56 -14.98 -5.90
N THR A 657 -9.45 -14.25 -5.26
CA THR A 657 -9.17 -13.34 -4.12
C THR A 657 -10.19 -13.59 -3.02
N ASN A 658 -9.71 -13.59 -1.78
CA ASN A 658 -10.51 -13.87 -0.59
C ASN A 658 -10.61 -12.64 0.31
N ILE A 659 -11.83 -12.18 0.60
CA ILE A 659 -12.12 -11.02 1.45
C ILE A 659 -12.98 -11.48 2.62
N HIS A 660 -12.40 -11.53 3.82
CA HIS A 660 -13.07 -12.02 5.02
C HIS A 660 -12.97 -11.07 6.21
N TYR A 661 -13.93 -11.20 7.14
CA TYR A 661 -13.88 -10.60 8.49
C TYR A 661 -13.42 -9.14 8.49
N THR A 662 -13.94 -8.36 7.56
CA THR A 662 -13.58 -6.95 7.39
C THR A 662 -14.81 -6.07 7.59
N ASP A 663 -14.62 -4.97 8.31
CA ASP A 663 -15.61 -3.91 8.45
C ASP A 663 -15.31 -2.84 7.40
N PHE A 664 -16.33 -2.52 6.60
CA PHE A 664 -16.31 -1.45 5.62
C PHE A 664 -17.27 -0.37 6.09
N ASP A 665 -16.72 0.78 6.47
CA ASP A 665 -17.50 1.88 7.04
C ASP A 665 -17.32 3.18 6.25
N ASN A 666 -18.42 3.88 5.98
CA ASN A 666 -18.46 5.15 5.28
C ASN A 666 -17.64 5.20 3.97
N ASN A 667 -17.60 4.10 3.21
CA ASN A 667 -17.00 4.08 1.88
C ASN A 667 -18.06 4.36 0.81
N ASN A 668 -17.74 5.14 -0.23
CA ASN A 668 -18.71 5.35 -1.31
C ASN A 668 -19.01 4.02 -2.02
N MET A 669 -17.97 3.24 -2.34
CA MET A 669 -18.08 1.86 -2.80
C MET A 669 -17.16 0.96 -1.97
N ALA A 670 -17.68 -0.01 -1.23
CA ALA A 670 -16.83 -0.81 -0.36
C ALA A 670 -15.96 -1.82 -1.14
N VAL A 671 -16.55 -2.59 -2.06
CA VAL A 671 -15.81 -3.53 -2.93
C VAL A 671 -16.31 -3.40 -4.37
N VAL A 672 -15.37 -3.16 -5.30
CA VAL A 672 -15.63 -3.09 -6.73
C VAL A 672 -14.74 -4.11 -7.45
N VAL A 673 -15.37 -4.97 -8.25
CA VAL A 673 -14.66 -5.97 -9.06
C VAL A 673 -15.11 -5.92 -10.51
N GLU A 674 -14.14 -5.97 -11.40
CA GLU A 674 -14.32 -6.07 -12.85
C GLU A 674 -13.46 -7.22 -13.41
N GLY A 675 -14.07 -8.16 -14.13
CA GLY A 675 -13.33 -9.17 -14.91
C GLY A 675 -12.59 -10.25 -14.11
N SER A 676 -13.12 -10.71 -12.98
CA SER A 676 -12.46 -11.70 -12.11
C SER A 676 -13.29 -12.98 -11.91
N GLU A 677 -12.63 -14.11 -11.67
CA GLU A 677 -13.26 -15.43 -11.46
C GLU A 677 -12.89 -16.04 -10.10
N ALA A 678 -13.74 -16.93 -9.58
CA ALA A 678 -13.49 -17.75 -8.38
C ALA A 678 -13.15 -16.92 -7.12
N MET A 679 -14.03 -15.98 -6.78
CA MET A 679 -13.87 -15.09 -5.62
C MET A 679 -14.69 -15.54 -4.41
N TYR A 680 -14.15 -15.30 -3.21
CA TYR A 680 -14.89 -15.49 -1.96
C TYR A 680 -14.95 -14.19 -1.16
N ILE A 681 -16.16 -13.74 -0.84
CA ILE A 681 -16.41 -12.58 0.02
C ILE A 681 -17.35 -13.02 1.16
N GLY A 682 -16.82 -13.15 2.38
CA GLY A 682 -17.69 -13.54 3.49
C GLY A 682 -17.29 -13.20 4.92
N GLY A 683 -18.28 -13.08 5.80
CA GLY A 683 -18.08 -12.65 7.20
C GLY A 683 -17.86 -11.15 7.38
N ASN A 684 -18.11 -10.34 6.35
CA ASN A 684 -17.83 -8.89 6.35
C ASN A 684 -19.04 -8.08 6.81
N ASN A 685 -18.80 -6.87 7.34
CA ASN A 685 -19.84 -5.90 7.62
C ASN A 685 -19.69 -4.71 6.66
N PHE A 686 -20.76 -4.35 5.96
CA PHE A 686 -20.84 -3.24 5.05
C PHE A 686 -21.82 -2.19 5.60
N TYR A 687 -21.29 -1.11 6.18
CA TYR A 687 -22.05 0.06 6.61
C TYR A 687 -22.03 1.09 5.48
N ILE A 688 -23.12 1.16 4.73
CA ILE A 688 -23.18 1.88 3.45
C ILE A 688 -23.77 3.27 3.70
N PRO A 689 -22.95 4.35 3.55
CA PRO A 689 -23.34 5.71 3.91
C PRO A 689 -24.39 6.27 2.95
N TYR A 690 -25.15 7.29 3.35
CA TYR A 690 -26.12 7.98 2.49
C TYR A 690 -25.56 8.38 1.10
N ALA A 691 -26.37 8.19 0.05
CA ALA A 691 -26.00 8.53 -1.32
C ALA A 691 -25.67 10.03 -1.47
N SER A 692 -24.40 10.35 -1.70
CA SER A 692 -23.95 11.73 -1.91
C SER A 692 -24.34 12.23 -3.32
N TYR A 693 -24.13 13.52 -3.59
CA TYR A 693 -24.38 14.13 -4.90
C TYR A 693 -23.57 13.51 -6.06
N PHE A 694 -22.57 12.67 -5.75
CA PHE A 694 -21.58 12.14 -6.71
C PHE A 694 -21.91 10.76 -7.28
N GLY A 695 -22.95 10.07 -6.80
CA GLY A 695 -23.35 8.77 -7.33
C GLY A 695 -23.98 7.83 -6.29
N PRO A 696 -24.45 6.64 -6.69
CA PRO A 696 -24.96 5.66 -5.75
C PRO A 696 -23.82 5.10 -4.89
N THR A 697 -24.07 4.98 -3.59
CA THR A 697 -23.18 4.29 -2.66
C THR A 697 -23.49 2.80 -2.63
N VAL A 698 -22.47 1.95 -2.65
CA VAL A 698 -22.61 0.51 -2.89
C VAL A 698 -21.78 -0.31 -1.90
N GLY A 699 -22.34 -1.41 -1.38
CA GLY A 699 -21.58 -2.42 -0.65
C GLY A 699 -20.62 -3.18 -1.58
N ILE A 700 -21.16 -4.04 -2.44
CA ILE A 700 -20.38 -4.80 -3.42
C ILE A 700 -20.90 -4.52 -4.83
N SER A 701 -20.01 -4.26 -5.78
CA SER A 701 -20.31 -4.16 -7.20
C SER A 701 -19.43 -5.12 -8.00
N LEU A 702 -20.04 -6.08 -8.69
CA LEU A 702 -19.39 -7.06 -9.54
C LEU A 702 -19.80 -6.85 -10.99
N THR A 703 -18.83 -6.68 -11.89
CA THR A 703 -19.06 -6.59 -13.35
C THR A 703 -18.22 -7.63 -14.09
N ASN A 704 -18.84 -8.42 -14.95
CA ASN A 704 -18.16 -9.45 -15.74
C ASN A 704 -17.36 -10.43 -14.86
N CYS A 705 -17.96 -10.86 -13.74
CA CYS A 705 -17.33 -11.74 -12.75
C CYS A 705 -18.08 -13.07 -12.63
N SER A 706 -17.35 -14.19 -12.58
CA SER A 706 -17.93 -15.55 -12.54
C SER A 706 -17.41 -16.37 -11.36
N ASP A 707 -18.09 -17.47 -11.05
CA ASP A 707 -17.72 -18.45 -10.00
C ASP A 707 -17.53 -17.84 -8.60
N PHE A 708 -18.31 -16.81 -8.24
CA PHE A 708 -18.16 -16.15 -6.94
C PHE A 708 -19.08 -16.71 -5.85
N HIS A 709 -18.61 -16.58 -4.61
CA HIS A 709 -19.36 -16.87 -3.40
C HIS A 709 -19.41 -15.64 -2.48
N ILE A 710 -20.62 -15.10 -2.27
CA ILE A 710 -20.89 -14.02 -1.32
C ILE A 710 -21.69 -14.61 -0.16
N ARG A 711 -21.05 -14.76 1.01
CA ARG A 711 -21.67 -15.46 2.14
C ARG A 711 -21.47 -14.82 3.50
N ASP A 712 -22.45 -14.95 4.37
CA ASP A 712 -22.32 -14.59 5.80
C ASP A 712 -21.93 -13.12 6.02
N ASN A 713 -22.36 -12.21 5.13
CA ASN A 713 -22.10 -10.77 5.25
C ASN A 713 -23.30 -10.01 5.82
N LEU A 714 -23.05 -8.89 6.48
CA LEU A 714 -24.03 -7.87 6.82
C LEU A 714 -23.94 -6.70 5.83
N PHE A 715 -25.05 -6.31 5.24
CA PHE A 715 -25.22 -5.09 4.46
C PHE A 715 -26.26 -4.20 5.16
N GLN A 716 -25.82 -3.04 5.63
CA GLN A 716 -26.66 -2.09 6.33
C GLN A 716 -26.58 -0.72 5.66
N GLY A 717 -27.73 -0.24 5.17
CA GLY A 717 -27.85 1.08 4.54
C GLY A 717 -28.31 2.17 5.50
N GLU A 718 -28.14 3.42 5.06
CA GLU A 718 -28.60 4.62 5.76
C GLU A 718 -29.80 5.21 5.00
N HIS A 719 -31.01 5.05 5.56
CA HIS A 719 -32.26 5.64 5.04
C HIS A 719 -32.79 5.15 3.67
N ASN A 720 -32.53 3.89 3.28
CA ASN A 720 -33.08 3.28 2.05
C ASN A 720 -32.69 4.04 0.76
N CYS A 721 -31.50 4.64 0.69
CA CYS A 721 -31.01 5.36 -0.50
C CYS A 721 -29.84 4.65 -1.24
N ASN A 722 -29.42 3.48 -0.74
CA ASN A 722 -28.16 2.83 -1.10
C ASN A 722 -28.36 1.42 -1.68
N TYR A 723 -27.28 0.84 -2.24
CA TYR A 723 -27.28 -0.47 -2.88
C TYR A 723 -26.43 -1.46 -2.07
N GLY A 724 -26.98 -2.60 -1.68
CA GLY A 724 -26.21 -3.64 -1.01
C GLY A 724 -25.24 -4.33 -1.98
N LEU A 725 -25.82 -4.99 -2.98
CA LEU A 725 -25.10 -5.78 -3.97
C LEU A 725 -25.55 -5.44 -5.39
N ILE A 726 -24.60 -5.13 -6.26
CA ILE A 726 -24.80 -4.95 -7.70
C ILE A 726 -24.03 -6.06 -8.42
N ILE A 727 -24.73 -6.81 -9.27
CA ILE A 727 -24.15 -7.85 -10.12
C ILE A 727 -24.52 -7.56 -11.56
N ASN A 728 -23.50 -7.42 -12.39
CA ASN A 728 -23.63 -7.15 -13.81
C ASN A 728 -22.87 -8.21 -14.61
N GLN A 729 -23.58 -8.92 -15.50
CA GLN A 729 -22.96 -9.84 -16.46
C GLN A 729 -22.10 -10.94 -15.80
N SER A 730 -22.64 -11.70 -14.84
CA SER A 730 -21.89 -12.78 -14.16
C SER A 730 -21.77 -14.08 -14.97
N GLY A 731 -22.35 -14.11 -16.17
CA GLY A 731 -22.27 -15.24 -17.09
C GLY A 731 -23.16 -16.42 -16.67
N SER A 732 -22.80 -17.61 -17.13
CA SER A 732 -23.55 -18.85 -16.92
C SER A 732 -23.09 -19.66 -15.70
N TYR A 733 -22.01 -19.26 -15.02
CA TYR A 733 -21.51 -19.99 -13.85
C TYR A 733 -22.50 -19.91 -12.68
N ASN A 734 -22.48 -20.93 -11.83
CA ASN A 734 -23.27 -20.95 -10.60
C ASN A 734 -22.66 -20.01 -9.56
N ASN A 735 -23.10 -18.76 -9.62
CA ASN A 735 -22.68 -17.71 -8.70
C ASN A 735 -23.62 -17.75 -7.47
N ILE A 736 -23.06 -17.75 -6.26
CA ILE A 736 -23.85 -18.00 -5.03
C ILE A 736 -23.84 -16.79 -4.11
N VAL A 737 -25.04 -16.29 -3.79
CA VAL A 737 -25.30 -15.32 -2.72
C VAL A 737 -26.07 -16.05 -1.62
N LYS A 738 -25.42 -16.36 -0.50
CA LYS A 738 -26.01 -17.21 0.55
C LYS A 738 -25.77 -16.73 1.97
N ASN A 739 -26.75 -16.86 2.87
CA ASN A 739 -26.62 -16.50 4.30
C ASN A 739 -26.21 -15.04 4.55
N ASN A 740 -26.65 -14.08 3.74
CA ASN A 740 -26.35 -12.66 4.00
C ASN A 740 -27.54 -11.96 4.67
N GLU A 741 -27.26 -10.91 5.43
CA GLU A 741 -28.23 -9.98 5.99
C GLU A 741 -28.23 -8.67 5.21
N PHE A 742 -29.38 -8.24 4.73
CA PHE A 742 -29.57 -6.98 4.03
C PHE A 742 -30.63 -6.15 4.72
N SER A 743 -30.26 -4.96 5.22
CA SER A 743 -31.18 -4.11 5.96
C SER A 743 -31.12 -2.64 5.60
N THR A 744 -32.29 -1.99 5.53
CA THR A 744 -32.44 -0.54 5.34
C THR A 744 -31.80 -0.02 4.03
N LEU A 745 -31.95 -0.79 2.94
CA LEU A 745 -31.39 -0.46 1.62
C LEU A 745 -32.47 -0.02 0.63
N ARG A 746 -32.06 0.79 -0.37
CA ARG A 746 -32.93 1.10 -1.52
C ARG A 746 -33.14 -0.16 -2.37
N MET A 747 -32.05 -0.87 -2.60
CA MET A 747 -32.01 -2.14 -3.30
C MET A 747 -31.01 -3.03 -2.57
N ALA A 748 -31.48 -4.11 -1.96
CA ALA A 748 -30.59 -5.06 -1.30
C ALA A 748 -29.69 -5.74 -2.34
N THR A 749 -30.28 -6.25 -3.42
CA THR A 749 -29.54 -6.79 -4.56
C THR A 749 -30.13 -6.33 -5.89
N VAL A 750 -29.25 -6.10 -6.85
CA VAL A 750 -29.59 -5.76 -8.24
C VAL A 750 -28.76 -6.62 -9.18
N ALA A 751 -29.44 -7.36 -10.06
CA ALA A 751 -28.83 -8.10 -11.15
C ALA A 751 -29.25 -7.47 -12.48
N TYR A 752 -28.30 -7.13 -13.35
CA TYR A 752 -28.56 -6.72 -14.73
C TYR A 752 -27.56 -7.35 -15.70
N GLY A 753 -27.87 -7.33 -17.00
CA GLY A 753 -27.16 -8.13 -17.99
C GLY A 753 -27.37 -9.64 -17.80
N ARG A 754 -26.55 -10.45 -18.48
CA ARG A 754 -26.67 -11.92 -18.47
C ARG A 754 -26.00 -12.54 -17.23
N ASN A 755 -26.82 -12.96 -16.26
CA ASN A 755 -26.38 -13.70 -15.07
C ASN A 755 -27.01 -15.11 -15.01
N SER A 756 -27.31 -15.67 -16.18
CA SER A 756 -27.94 -16.98 -16.34
C SER A 756 -27.33 -17.78 -17.49
N GLY A 757 -27.42 -19.09 -17.35
CA GLY A 757 -26.91 -20.08 -18.30
C GLY A 757 -27.86 -21.25 -18.49
N ILE A 758 -27.67 -21.93 -19.60
CA ILE A 758 -28.24 -23.25 -19.86
C ILE A 758 -27.06 -24.11 -20.27
N GLU A 759 -26.79 -25.15 -19.49
CA GLU A 759 -25.73 -26.11 -19.74
C GLU A 759 -26.38 -27.41 -20.19
N TYR A 760 -25.92 -27.98 -21.31
CA TYR A 760 -26.45 -29.24 -21.82
C TYR A 760 -25.64 -30.39 -21.23
N ASP A 761 -26.27 -31.16 -20.37
CA ASP A 761 -25.67 -32.36 -19.80
C ASP A 761 -25.78 -33.51 -20.79
N ILE A 762 -24.63 -33.80 -21.40
CA ILE A 762 -24.47 -34.83 -22.40
C ILE A 762 -24.67 -36.24 -21.82
N ALA A 763 -24.54 -36.42 -20.51
CA ALA A 763 -24.72 -37.69 -19.81
C ALA A 763 -26.19 -37.96 -19.47
N THR A 764 -26.97 -36.93 -19.15
CA THR A 764 -28.41 -37.06 -18.85
C THR A 764 -29.33 -36.70 -20.02
N LEU A 765 -28.77 -36.16 -21.12
CA LEU A 765 -29.51 -35.58 -22.25
C LEU A 765 -30.50 -34.48 -21.81
N GLN A 766 -30.23 -33.83 -20.68
CA GLN A 766 -31.07 -32.79 -20.10
C GLN A 766 -30.33 -31.45 -20.07
N PHE A 767 -31.09 -30.36 -20.09
CA PHE A 767 -30.55 -29.02 -19.92
C PHE A 767 -30.54 -28.66 -18.43
N HIS A 768 -29.37 -28.44 -17.86
CA HIS A 768 -29.21 -27.86 -16.52
C HIS A 768 -29.26 -26.35 -16.60
N LEU A 769 -30.08 -25.75 -15.73
CA LEU A 769 -30.22 -24.31 -15.63
C LEU A 769 -29.18 -23.81 -14.64
N THR A 770 -28.27 -22.95 -15.10
CA THR A 770 -27.15 -22.43 -14.31
C THR A 770 -27.24 -20.90 -14.20
N GLY A 771 -26.45 -20.29 -13.31
CA GLY A 771 -26.41 -18.84 -13.14
C GLY A 771 -26.44 -18.37 -11.70
N LEU A 772 -26.77 -17.11 -11.49
CA LEU A 772 -26.84 -16.46 -10.19
C LEU A 772 -27.98 -17.00 -9.31
N GLN A 773 -27.65 -17.35 -8.07
CA GLN A 773 -28.55 -17.98 -7.10
C GLN A 773 -28.55 -17.25 -5.74
N TYR A 774 -29.73 -17.10 -5.16
CA TYR A 774 -29.94 -16.52 -3.84
C TYR A 774 -30.52 -17.56 -2.88
N HIS A 775 -29.77 -17.91 -1.82
CA HIS A 775 -30.17 -18.94 -0.86
C HIS A 775 -30.05 -18.45 0.58
N CYS A 776 -31.01 -18.76 1.44
CA CYS A 776 -30.92 -18.56 2.89
C CYS A 776 -30.57 -17.11 3.33
N ASN A 777 -30.86 -16.08 2.52
CA ASN A 777 -30.58 -14.68 2.87
C ASN A 777 -31.72 -14.08 3.69
N LEU A 778 -31.41 -13.15 4.59
CA LEU A 778 -32.37 -12.36 5.34
C LEU A 778 -32.42 -10.94 4.79
N PHE A 779 -33.60 -10.53 4.31
CA PHE A 779 -33.88 -9.19 3.84
C PHE A 779 -34.88 -8.51 4.77
N ASP A 780 -34.50 -7.36 5.33
CA ASP A 780 -35.31 -6.65 6.33
C ASP A 780 -35.39 -5.15 6.07
N ASN A 781 -36.61 -4.61 5.97
CA ASN A 781 -36.86 -3.17 5.82
C ASN A 781 -36.19 -2.51 4.59
N ASN A 782 -36.00 -3.24 3.50
CA ASN A 782 -35.49 -2.68 2.24
C ASN A 782 -36.63 -2.19 1.34
N ASN A 783 -36.40 -1.17 0.51
CA ASN A 783 -37.39 -0.78 -0.50
C ASN A 783 -37.57 -1.86 -1.58
N ASN A 784 -36.47 -2.52 -1.97
CA ASN A 784 -36.48 -3.67 -2.86
C ASN A 784 -35.46 -4.69 -2.36
N ASP A 785 -35.84 -5.98 -2.32
CA ASP A 785 -34.92 -7.04 -1.92
C ASP A 785 -34.12 -7.54 -3.12
N ILE A 786 -34.74 -8.27 -4.04
CA ILE A 786 -34.09 -8.80 -5.24
C ILE A 786 -34.67 -8.15 -6.50
N VAL A 787 -33.84 -7.40 -7.22
CA VAL A 787 -34.22 -6.73 -8.46
C VAL A 787 -33.45 -7.31 -9.64
N VAL A 788 -34.16 -7.87 -10.62
CA VAL A 788 -33.64 -8.21 -11.94
C VAL A 788 -34.08 -7.11 -12.92
N SER A 789 -33.11 -6.39 -13.50
CA SER A 789 -33.35 -5.13 -14.23
C SER A 789 -32.68 -5.05 -15.60
N ASP A 790 -33.26 -4.23 -16.49
CA ASP A 790 -32.87 -4.01 -17.88
C ASP A 790 -32.39 -2.56 -18.11
N PHE A 791 -31.50 -2.04 -17.26
CA PHE A 791 -31.10 -0.62 -17.30
C PHE A 791 -30.55 -0.16 -18.68
N ASN A 792 -30.07 -1.06 -19.54
CA ASN A 792 -29.54 -0.75 -20.87
C ASN A 792 -29.80 -1.89 -21.88
N THR A 793 -30.98 -1.95 -22.52
CA THR A 793 -31.32 -2.76 -23.73
C THR A 793 -31.03 -4.27 -23.78
N GLU A 794 -30.23 -4.82 -22.87
CA GLU A 794 -29.95 -6.23 -22.66
C GLU A 794 -30.83 -6.72 -21.50
N GLN A 795 -31.55 -7.82 -21.71
CA GLN A 795 -32.45 -8.37 -20.71
C GLN A 795 -31.64 -8.87 -19.50
N GLY A 796 -31.86 -8.27 -18.33
CA GLY A 796 -31.30 -8.74 -17.07
C GLY A 796 -31.81 -10.15 -16.76
N SER A 797 -30.93 -11.07 -16.40
CA SER A 797 -31.29 -12.43 -16.04
C SER A 797 -30.59 -12.89 -14.78
N ILE A 798 -31.16 -13.90 -14.12
CA ILE A 798 -30.54 -14.71 -13.04
C ILE A 798 -30.87 -16.19 -13.31
N ARG A 799 -30.37 -17.14 -12.51
CA ARG A 799 -30.73 -18.56 -12.71
C ARG A 799 -32.27 -18.70 -12.77
N PHE A 800 -32.75 -19.31 -13.85
CA PHE A 800 -34.17 -19.36 -14.21
C PHE A 800 -35.04 -20.02 -13.15
N VAL A 801 -34.46 -20.98 -12.41
CA VAL A 801 -35.06 -21.58 -11.23
C VAL A 801 -34.24 -21.18 -10.00
N GLN A 802 -34.90 -20.54 -9.04
CA GLN A 802 -34.37 -20.29 -7.71
C GLN A 802 -34.94 -21.38 -6.79
N GLY A 803 -34.06 -22.27 -6.32
CA GLY A 803 -34.42 -23.46 -5.55
C GLY A 803 -34.63 -24.67 -6.47
N GLU A 804 -35.22 -25.72 -5.94
CA GLU A 804 -35.54 -26.97 -6.65
C GLU A 804 -36.94 -27.46 -6.20
N GLU A 805 -37.52 -28.42 -6.94
CA GLU A 805 -38.88 -28.95 -6.65
C GLU A 805 -39.04 -29.46 -5.21
N ASN A 806 -37.99 -30.08 -4.67
CA ASN A 806 -37.96 -30.63 -3.32
C ASN A 806 -37.09 -29.83 -2.33
N ASP A 807 -36.58 -28.65 -2.72
CA ASP A 807 -35.67 -27.86 -1.89
C ASP A 807 -35.80 -26.35 -2.17
N ALA A 808 -36.54 -25.62 -1.33
CA ALA A 808 -36.71 -24.18 -1.49
C ALA A 808 -35.42 -23.39 -1.20
N CYS A 809 -35.33 -22.19 -1.77
CA CYS A 809 -34.20 -21.27 -1.53
C CYS A 809 -34.00 -20.87 -0.06
N GLY A 810 -35.09 -20.82 0.71
CA GLY A 810 -35.08 -20.41 2.12
C GLY A 810 -34.66 -18.97 2.41
N ASN A 811 -34.78 -18.03 1.46
CA ASN A 811 -34.64 -16.60 1.77
C ASN A 811 -35.84 -16.10 2.58
N MET A 812 -35.63 -15.10 3.44
CA MET A 812 -36.68 -14.35 4.16
C MET A 812 -36.76 -12.92 3.62
N PHE A 813 -37.92 -12.52 3.10
CA PHE A 813 -38.13 -11.23 2.43
C PHE A 813 -38.64 -10.13 3.36
N THR A 814 -38.45 -8.87 2.96
CA THR A 814 -39.07 -7.70 3.59
C THR A 814 -40.59 -7.74 3.44
N GLU A 815 -41.30 -7.28 4.46
CA GLU A 815 -42.77 -7.09 4.42
C GLU A 815 -43.16 -5.75 3.79
N ASN A 816 -42.26 -4.77 3.86
CA ASN A 816 -42.46 -3.42 3.36
C ASN A 816 -41.50 -3.19 2.19
N GLY A 817 -42.02 -3.13 0.97
CA GLY A 817 -41.21 -2.97 -0.26
C GLY A 817 -41.45 -4.07 -1.28
N VAL A 818 -40.75 -4.00 -2.41
CA VAL A 818 -40.79 -5.01 -3.48
C VAL A 818 -39.84 -6.16 -3.15
N SER A 819 -40.39 -7.31 -2.78
CA SER A 819 -39.60 -8.49 -2.39
C SER A 819 -38.87 -9.13 -3.59
N LEU A 820 -39.49 -9.18 -4.76
CA LEU A 820 -38.87 -9.78 -5.95
C LEU A 820 -39.40 -9.14 -7.23
N SER A 821 -38.47 -8.65 -8.06
CA SER A 821 -38.79 -7.99 -9.34
C SER A 821 -38.04 -8.63 -10.49
N SER A 822 -38.75 -8.97 -11.57
CA SER A 822 -38.17 -9.44 -12.84
C SER A 822 -39.11 -9.11 -14.00
N VAL A 823 -38.94 -7.95 -14.64
CA VAL A 823 -39.93 -7.43 -15.62
C VAL A 823 -39.87 -8.17 -16.96
N ASN A 824 -38.67 -8.41 -17.48
CA ASN A 824 -38.48 -8.92 -18.85
C ASN A 824 -37.90 -10.33 -18.92
N PHE A 825 -37.64 -10.97 -17.78
CA PHE A 825 -37.07 -12.31 -17.71
C PHE A 825 -37.97 -13.26 -16.88
N PRO A 826 -38.40 -14.40 -17.45
CA PRO A 826 -39.18 -15.39 -16.72
C PRO A 826 -38.37 -16.04 -15.59
N LEU A 827 -38.95 -16.12 -14.39
CA LEU A 827 -38.30 -16.62 -13.19
C LEU A 827 -39.24 -17.55 -12.40
N TYR A 828 -38.76 -18.74 -12.04
CA TYR A 828 -39.43 -19.64 -11.09
C TYR A 828 -38.77 -19.57 -9.72
N TYR A 829 -39.56 -19.39 -8.66
CA TYR A 829 -39.08 -19.27 -7.30
C TYR A 829 -39.74 -20.29 -6.37
N PHE A 830 -38.95 -21.23 -5.83
CA PHE A 830 -39.41 -22.23 -4.87
C PHE A 830 -39.29 -21.70 -3.44
N TYR A 831 -40.39 -21.74 -2.69
CA TYR A 831 -40.47 -21.26 -1.31
C TYR A 831 -41.14 -22.27 -0.37
N HIS A 832 -40.83 -22.14 0.92
CA HIS A 832 -41.39 -22.98 1.98
C HIS A 832 -42.61 -22.30 2.64
N ASN A 833 -43.81 -22.84 2.47
CA ASN A 833 -45.07 -22.15 2.82
C ASN A 833 -45.37 -22.09 4.33
N HIS A 834 -44.77 -22.94 5.14
CA HIS A 834 -45.04 -22.97 6.59
C HIS A 834 -44.13 -22.05 7.43
N LEU A 835 -43.30 -21.23 6.79
CA LEU A 835 -42.37 -20.34 7.47
C LEU A 835 -42.60 -18.87 7.06
N HIS A 836 -42.67 -18.01 8.05
CA HIS A 836 -43.01 -16.59 7.90
C HIS A 836 -41.98 -15.87 7.02
N ARG A 837 -42.44 -15.08 6.03
CA ARG A 837 -41.63 -14.29 5.09
C ARG A 837 -40.80 -15.08 4.05
N HIS A 838 -40.99 -16.39 3.92
CA HIS A 838 -40.29 -17.19 2.89
C HIS A 838 -40.87 -17.00 1.48
N GLN A 839 -42.18 -16.72 1.40
CA GLN A 839 -42.81 -16.30 0.15
C GLN A 839 -42.51 -14.81 -0.09
N PRO A 840 -42.09 -14.41 -1.31
CA PRO A 840 -41.99 -12.99 -1.65
C PRO A 840 -43.37 -12.32 -1.52
N TYR A 841 -43.46 -11.20 -0.78
CA TYR A 841 -44.73 -10.51 -0.53
C TYR A 841 -45.20 -9.68 -1.72
N GLN A 842 -44.35 -8.77 -2.20
CA GLN A 842 -44.64 -7.93 -3.36
C GLN A 842 -43.78 -8.37 -4.54
N ILE A 843 -44.44 -8.90 -5.56
CA ILE A 843 -43.83 -9.42 -6.78
C ILE A 843 -44.16 -8.49 -7.96
N VAL A 844 -43.15 -8.16 -8.77
CA VAL A 844 -43.30 -7.31 -9.96
C VAL A 844 -42.69 -8.01 -11.18
N GLY A 845 -43.49 -8.27 -12.22
CA GLY A 845 -43.02 -8.83 -13.49
C GLY A 845 -43.32 -10.33 -13.69
N ASN A 846 -42.53 -11.00 -14.52
CA ASN A 846 -42.74 -12.38 -14.99
C ASN A 846 -42.17 -13.41 -14.01
N ILE A 847 -42.78 -13.53 -12.83
CA ILE A 847 -42.32 -14.42 -11.76
C ILE A 847 -43.43 -15.40 -11.39
N GLU A 848 -43.10 -16.69 -11.36
CA GLU A 848 -43.97 -17.77 -10.87
C GLU A 848 -43.39 -18.35 -9.57
N THR A 849 -44.18 -18.35 -8.50
CA THR A 849 -43.78 -18.93 -7.21
C THR A 849 -44.37 -20.32 -7.03
N LYS A 850 -43.57 -21.28 -6.56
CA LYS A 850 -43.99 -22.65 -6.25
C LYS A 850 -43.71 -23.00 -4.80
N GLU A 851 -44.70 -23.60 -4.15
CA GLU A 851 -44.59 -24.10 -2.79
C GLU A 851 -43.85 -25.44 -2.75
N THR A 852 -43.02 -25.63 -1.73
CA THR A 852 -42.39 -26.91 -1.37
C THR A 852 -42.32 -27.05 0.15
N ASN A 853 -42.26 -28.30 0.64
CA ASN A 853 -42.34 -28.63 2.06
C ASN A 853 -40.97 -28.74 2.76
N HIS A 854 -39.89 -28.43 2.04
CA HIS A 854 -38.53 -28.56 2.56
C HIS A 854 -37.63 -27.41 2.06
N HIS A 855 -36.64 -27.04 2.88
CA HIS A 855 -35.52 -26.21 2.47
C HIS A 855 -34.25 -26.63 3.23
N SER A 856 -33.10 -26.67 2.57
CA SER A 856 -31.80 -27.12 3.12
C SER A 856 -31.04 -26.03 3.88
N CYS A 857 -31.71 -24.97 4.36
CA CYS A 857 -31.04 -23.92 5.13
C CYS A 857 -30.83 -24.39 6.57
N GLY A 858 -29.57 -24.65 6.95
CA GLY A 858 -29.20 -24.82 8.36
C GLY A 858 -29.37 -23.54 9.18
N GLN A 859 -29.31 -22.37 8.53
CA GLN A 859 -29.55 -21.03 9.09
C GLN A 859 -30.01 -20.07 7.98
N ILE A 860 -30.78 -19.04 8.32
CA ILE A 860 -31.18 -17.94 7.43
C ILE A 860 -30.55 -16.63 7.95
N GLY A 861 -30.05 -15.80 7.03
CA GLY A 861 -29.27 -14.62 7.37
C GLY A 861 -27.84 -14.99 7.76
N ARG A 862 -27.07 -14.00 8.22
CA ARG A 862 -25.68 -14.23 8.60
C ARG A 862 -25.63 -15.08 9.86
N VAL A 863 -24.65 -15.97 9.92
CA VAL A 863 -24.19 -16.49 11.20
C VAL A 863 -23.47 -15.34 11.88
N ASP A 864 -24.01 -14.80 12.98
CA ASP A 864 -23.19 -14.03 13.90
C ASP A 864 -22.15 -15.02 14.41
N PRO A 865 -20.86 -14.90 14.03
CA PRO A 865 -19.85 -15.87 14.46
C PRO A 865 -19.56 -15.55 15.92
N MET A 866 -20.46 -15.94 16.81
CA MET A 866 -20.34 -15.84 18.25
C MET A 866 -19.78 -14.50 18.75
N ILE A 867 -20.70 -13.66 19.26
CA ILE A 867 -20.54 -13.19 20.63
C ILE A 867 -20.29 -14.41 21.51
N VAL A 868 -19.04 -14.80 21.65
CA VAL A 868 -18.54 -15.24 22.92
C VAL A 868 -17.50 -14.20 23.27
N ILE A 869 -17.82 -13.38 24.28
CA ILE A 869 -16.78 -12.89 25.17
C ILE A 869 -16.22 -14.17 25.78
N VAL A 870 -15.28 -14.81 25.10
CA VAL A 870 -14.51 -15.88 25.69
C VAL A 870 -13.23 -15.20 26.13
N ASP A 871 -13.13 -14.99 27.43
CA ASP A 871 -11.84 -14.90 28.10
C ASP A 871 -11.02 -16.22 27.95
N LYS A 872 -11.38 -17.15 27.04
CA LYS A 872 -10.66 -18.41 26.77
C LYS A 872 -10.86 -18.92 25.32
N PRO A 873 -9.81 -19.27 24.57
CA PRO A 873 -9.94 -19.76 23.19
C PRO A 873 -10.96 -20.92 23.04
N VAL A 874 -11.81 -20.85 22.01
CA VAL A 874 -12.69 -21.96 21.62
C VAL A 874 -11.82 -23.07 21.07
N ASN A 875 -11.97 -24.26 21.65
CA ASN A 875 -11.16 -25.42 21.36
C ASN A 875 -11.62 -26.08 20.04
N TRP A 876 -10.98 -25.76 18.92
CA TRP A 876 -11.27 -26.34 17.59
C TRP A 876 -11.34 -27.88 17.63
N ARG A 877 -10.51 -28.49 18.47
CA ARG A 877 -10.48 -29.94 18.71
C ARG A 877 -11.85 -30.45 19.17
N HIS A 878 -12.48 -29.77 20.12
CA HIS A 878 -13.80 -30.15 20.64
C HIS A 878 -14.91 -30.02 19.58
N VAL A 879 -14.81 -29.04 18.68
CA VAL A 879 -15.80 -28.81 17.63
C VAL A 879 -15.73 -29.92 16.58
N LEU A 880 -14.55 -30.19 16.03
CA LEU A 880 -14.36 -31.24 15.03
C LEU A 880 -14.61 -32.63 15.61
N GLU A 881 -14.26 -32.89 16.87
CA GLU A 881 -14.58 -34.14 17.56
C GLU A 881 -16.10 -34.36 17.66
N ASN A 882 -16.86 -33.34 18.03
CA ASN A 882 -18.32 -33.45 18.14
C ASN A 882 -18.98 -33.70 16.78
N GLU A 883 -18.54 -32.99 15.73
CA GLU A 883 -19.06 -33.17 14.37
C GLU A 883 -18.72 -34.57 13.81
N TYR A 884 -17.48 -35.02 14.01
CA TYR A 884 -17.06 -36.36 13.63
C TYR A 884 -17.91 -37.44 14.32
N GLN A 885 -18.14 -37.31 15.63
CA GLN A 885 -18.96 -38.28 16.39
C GLN A 885 -20.42 -38.29 15.91
N MET A 886 -21.00 -37.14 15.61
CA MET A 886 -22.37 -37.05 15.13
C MET A 886 -22.55 -37.77 13.79
N LEU A 887 -21.71 -37.45 12.80
CA LEU A 887 -21.78 -38.07 11.46
C LEU A 887 -21.40 -39.55 11.48
N SER A 888 -20.46 -39.95 12.34
CA SER A 888 -20.07 -41.35 12.50
C SER A 888 -21.22 -42.21 13.04
N ASN A 889 -21.97 -41.69 14.02
CA ASN A 889 -23.18 -42.35 14.54
C ASN A 889 -24.29 -42.44 13.49
N GLU A 890 -24.48 -41.39 12.70
CA GLU A 890 -25.46 -41.39 11.59
C GLU A 890 -25.11 -42.42 10.52
N LEU A 891 -23.84 -42.46 10.09
CA LEU A 891 -23.33 -43.46 9.14
C LEU A 891 -23.51 -44.89 9.66
N ALA A 892 -23.21 -45.14 10.94
CA ALA A 892 -23.43 -46.43 11.56
C ALA A 892 -24.92 -46.83 11.58
N GLY A 893 -25.81 -45.86 11.83
CA GLY A 893 -27.27 -46.05 11.75
C GLY A 893 -27.72 -46.47 10.36
N VAL A 894 -27.31 -45.75 9.31
CA VAL A 894 -27.66 -46.05 7.92
C VAL A 894 -27.08 -47.39 7.47
N LYS A 895 -25.83 -47.71 7.83
CA LYS A 895 -25.21 -49.01 7.53
C LYS A 895 -25.93 -50.18 8.21
N ASN A 896 -26.29 -50.06 9.48
CA ASN A 896 -27.05 -51.09 10.18
C ASN A 896 -28.44 -51.28 9.55
N PHE A 897 -29.08 -50.19 9.15
CA PHE A 897 -30.36 -50.25 8.44
C PHE A 897 -30.22 -50.97 7.10
N TYR A 898 -29.19 -50.64 6.31
CA TYR A 898 -28.82 -51.30 5.06
C TYR A 898 -28.62 -52.81 5.23
N ILE A 899 -27.87 -53.22 6.28
CA ILE A 899 -27.62 -54.64 6.60
C ILE A 899 -28.91 -55.36 7.02
N SER A 900 -29.73 -54.75 7.89
CA SER A 900 -30.95 -55.38 8.42
C SER A 900 -32.01 -55.68 7.35
N HIS A 901 -31.99 -54.95 6.22
CA HIS A 901 -32.84 -55.21 5.06
C HIS A 901 -32.29 -56.30 4.12
N GLY A 902 -31.16 -56.92 4.47
CA GLY A 902 -30.52 -57.98 3.69
C GLY A 902 -29.73 -57.49 2.48
N TYR A 903 -29.59 -56.17 2.30
CA TYR A 903 -28.89 -55.57 1.15
C TYR A 903 -27.37 -55.78 1.16
N ALA A 904 -26.81 -56.23 2.29
CA ALA A 904 -25.40 -56.60 2.39
C ALA A 904 -25.08 -57.99 1.80
N ASN A 905 -26.09 -58.80 1.46
CA ASN A 905 -25.91 -60.19 1.01
C ASN A 905 -25.73 -60.33 -0.53
N GLY A 906 -25.76 -59.24 -1.29
CA GLY A 906 -25.57 -59.25 -2.74
C GLY A 906 -25.37 -57.83 -3.31
N PRO A 907 -24.70 -57.70 -4.48
CA PRO A 907 -24.48 -56.40 -5.12
C PRO A 907 -25.80 -55.80 -5.63
N ILE A 908 -25.84 -54.48 -5.82
CA ILE A 908 -26.96 -53.79 -6.44
C ILE A 908 -27.10 -54.28 -7.89
N ASP A 909 -28.30 -54.73 -8.27
CA ASP A 909 -28.63 -55.12 -9.64
C ASP A 909 -28.87 -53.88 -10.51
N TRP A 910 -27.76 -53.26 -10.92
CA TRP A 910 -27.78 -52.04 -11.73
C TRP A 910 -28.50 -52.24 -13.07
N ASP A 911 -28.44 -53.44 -13.65
CA ASP A 911 -29.06 -53.71 -14.95
C ASP A 911 -30.59 -53.65 -14.84
N THR A 912 -31.17 -54.29 -13.82
CA THR A 912 -32.60 -54.20 -13.54
C THR A 912 -33.01 -52.78 -13.14
N TYR A 913 -32.19 -52.05 -12.37
CA TYR A 913 -32.44 -50.67 -11.95
C TYR A 913 -32.52 -49.70 -13.14
N PHE A 914 -31.63 -49.84 -14.13
CA PHE A 914 -31.58 -48.94 -15.29
C PHE A 914 -32.53 -49.34 -16.43
N HIS A 915 -32.90 -50.62 -16.56
CA HIS A 915 -33.61 -51.12 -17.74
C HIS A 915 -35.05 -51.61 -17.49
N THR A 916 -35.54 -51.61 -16.25
CA THR A 916 -36.90 -52.10 -15.93
C THR A 916 -37.81 -50.96 -15.48
N VAL A 917 -39.01 -50.88 -16.07
CA VAL A 917 -40.02 -49.86 -15.70
C VAL A 917 -41.37 -50.53 -15.38
N PRO A 918 -41.94 -50.34 -14.17
CA PRO A 918 -41.38 -49.57 -13.05
C PRO A 918 -40.25 -50.32 -12.31
N ILE A 919 -39.32 -49.58 -11.72
CA ILE A 919 -38.22 -50.13 -10.91
C ILE A 919 -38.81 -50.83 -9.67
N PRO A 920 -38.33 -52.03 -9.30
CA PRO A 920 -38.75 -52.66 -8.05
C PRO A 920 -38.38 -51.78 -6.85
N TRP A 921 -39.35 -51.41 -6.02
CA TRP A 921 -39.16 -50.55 -4.84
C TRP A 921 -38.01 -50.99 -3.92
N ALA A 922 -37.81 -52.31 -3.74
CA ALA A 922 -36.73 -52.84 -2.92
C ALA A 922 -35.34 -52.51 -3.46
N LEU A 923 -35.20 -52.39 -4.79
CA LEU A 923 -33.96 -52.05 -5.49
C LEU A 923 -33.72 -50.53 -5.49
N GLU A 924 -34.78 -49.73 -5.67
CA GLU A 924 -34.73 -48.27 -5.54
C GLU A 924 -34.33 -47.82 -4.11
N HIS A 925 -34.90 -48.48 -3.10
CA HIS A 925 -34.56 -48.23 -1.70
C HIS A 925 -33.13 -48.66 -1.36
N GLN A 926 -32.65 -49.77 -1.92
CA GLN A 926 -31.27 -50.22 -1.79
C GLN A 926 -30.27 -49.19 -2.37
N VAL A 927 -30.56 -48.66 -3.56
CA VAL A 927 -29.73 -47.63 -4.22
C VAL A 927 -29.71 -46.31 -3.42
N SER A 928 -30.85 -45.87 -2.90
CA SER A 928 -30.95 -44.65 -2.09
C SER A 928 -30.12 -44.72 -0.81
N LEU A 929 -30.24 -45.82 -0.05
CA LEU A 929 -29.44 -46.01 1.16
C LEU A 929 -27.94 -46.15 0.86
N PHE A 930 -27.58 -46.73 -0.29
CA PHE A 930 -26.19 -46.82 -0.74
C PHE A 930 -25.60 -45.42 -1.02
N HIS A 931 -26.32 -44.55 -1.71
CA HIS A 931 -25.87 -43.16 -1.94
C HIS A 931 -25.73 -42.36 -0.65
N GLU A 932 -26.62 -42.58 0.32
CA GLU A 932 -26.54 -41.90 1.62
C GLU A 932 -25.32 -42.35 2.44
N ILE A 933 -24.97 -43.64 2.37
CA ILE A 933 -23.72 -44.16 2.95
C ILE A 933 -22.52 -43.46 2.30
N CYS A 934 -22.47 -43.36 0.97
CA CYS A 934 -21.37 -42.68 0.27
C CYS A 934 -21.26 -41.18 0.62
N ARG A 935 -22.40 -40.49 0.77
CA ARG A 935 -22.46 -39.07 1.16
C ARG A 935 -21.87 -38.85 2.55
N LEU A 936 -22.29 -39.64 3.53
CA LEU A 936 -21.83 -39.53 4.92
C LEU A 936 -20.35 -39.91 5.07
N GLU A 937 -19.87 -40.90 4.31
CA GLU A 937 -18.44 -41.25 4.25
C GLU A 937 -17.59 -40.11 3.66
N SER A 938 -18.09 -39.41 2.64
CA SER A 938 -17.42 -38.23 2.06
C SER A 938 -17.32 -37.07 3.06
N GLN A 939 -18.37 -36.82 3.85
CA GLN A 939 -18.38 -35.77 4.86
C GLN A 939 -17.41 -36.05 6.02
N LEU A 940 -17.35 -37.30 6.50
CA LEU A 940 -16.36 -37.70 7.51
C LEU A 940 -14.92 -37.51 7.01
N SER A 941 -14.65 -37.87 5.75
CA SER A 941 -13.34 -37.67 5.11
C SER A 941 -12.94 -36.19 5.06
N ALA A 942 -13.89 -35.28 4.81
CA ALA A 942 -13.66 -33.84 4.82
C ALA A 942 -13.32 -33.31 6.22
N ILE A 943 -14.00 -33.80 7.28
CA ILE A 943 -13.70 -33.43 8.67
C ILE A 943 -12.29 -33.89 9.06
N ILE A 944 -11.92 -35.13 8.75
CA ILE A 944 -10.59 -35.67 9.05
C ILE A 944 -9.50 -34.86 8.31
N SER A 945 -9.74 -34.52 7.04
CA SER A 945 -8.82 -33.68 6.26
C SER A 945 -8.63 -32.28 6.87
N THR A 946 -9.71 -31.72 7.41
CA THR A 946 -9.70 -30.41 8.08
C THR A 946 -8.96 -30.48 9.42
N ALA A 947 -9.11 -31.56 10.18
CA ALA A 947 -8.37 -31.76 11.42
C ALA A 947 -6.86 -31.90 11.16
N PHE A 948 -6.43 -32.65 10.14
CA PHE A 948 -5.01 -32.71 9.76
C PHE A 948 -4.44 -31.36 9.35
N TYR A 949 -5.23 -30.54 8.66
CA TYR A 949 -4.85 -29.17 8.32
C TYR A 949 -4.64 -28.30 9.58
N CYS A 950 -5.52 -28.41 10.57
CA CYS A 950 -5.39 -27.68 11.84
C CYS A 950 -4.18 -28.15 12.67
N ILE A 951 -3.92 -29.47 12.72
CA ILE A 951 -2.78 -30.06 13.45
C ILE A 951 -1.43 -29.62 12.85
N GLN A 952 -1.39 -29.32 11.56
CA GLN A 952 -0.19 -28.84 10.86
C GLN A 952 0.08 -27.33 11.04
N ASP A 953 -0.89 -26.56 11.52
CA ASP A 953 -0.83 -25.09 11.65
C ASP A 953 -0.43 -24.62 13.07
N GLU A 954 -0.47 -25.49 14.09
CA GLU A 954 0.03 -25.15 15.44
C GLU A 954 1.57 -25.15 15.49
N GLU A 955 2.17 -24.14 16.15
CA GLU A 955 3.63 -23.97 16.28
C GLU A 955 4.36 -25.14 17.00
N LEU A 956 3.63 -26.13 17.50
CA LEU A 956 4.14 -27.41 18.01
C LEU A 956 3.23 -28.53 17.50
N PHE A 957 3.72 -29.35 16.56
CA PHE A 957 3.02 -30.56 16.12
C PHE A 957 2.73 -31.48 17.32
N ASP A 958 1.45 -31.71 17.64
CA ASP A 958 1.00 -32.68 18.64
C ASP A 958 0.90 -34.07 17.99
N SER A 959 1.90 -34.92 18.25
CA SER A 959 1.96 -36.27 17.69
C SER A 959 0.85 -37.18 18.18
N ASP A 960 0.38 -37.01 19.41
CA ASP A 960 -0.68 -37.85 19.98
C ASP A 960 -2.02 -37.50 19.32
N LEU A 961 -2.28 -36.21 19.09
CA LEU A 961 -3.45 -35.73 18.36
C LEU A 961 -3.42 -36.14 16.89
N TYR A 962 -2.26 -36.07 16.24
CA TYR A 962 -2.09 -36.55 14.87
C TYR A 962 -2.39 -38.04 14.74
N LEU A 963 -1.89 -38.87 15.66
CA LEU A 963 -2.16 -40.31 15.69
C LEU A 963 -3.64 -40.61 15.98
N GLU A 964 -4.28 -39.83 16.84
CA GLU A 964 -5.71 -39.96 17.14
C GLU A 964 -6.57 -39.74 15.89
N TRP A 965 -6.26 -38.72 15.09
CA TRP A 965 -6.98 -38.43 13.84
C TRP A 965 -6.60 -39.37 12.69
N LEU A 966 -5.38 -39.94 12.72
CA LEU A 966 -4.94 -40.98 11.80
C LEU A 966 -5.67 -42.31 12.02
N GLU A 967 -6.02 -42.65 13.26
CA GLU A 967 -6.87 -43.81 13.54
C GLU A 967 -8.29 -43.65 12.98
N LYS A 968 -8.83 -42.42 12.99
CA LYS A 968 -10.19 -42.09 12.52
C LYS A 968 -10.38 -42.24 10.99
N THR A 969 -9.30 -42.44 10.22
CA THR A 969 -9.36 -42.71 8.77
C THR A 969 -9.80 -44.15 8.46
N HIS A 970 -9.55 -45.08 9.38
CA HIS A 970 -9.84 -46.52 9.24
C HIS A 970 -9.27 -47.16 7.96
N THR A 971 -8.00 -46.91 7.63
CA THR A 971 -7.31 -47.57 6.50
C THR A 971 -6.06 -48.35 6.91
N PRO A 972 -5.71 -49.46 6.22
CA PRO A 972 -4.47 -50.20 6.48
C PRO A 972 -3.21 -49.33 6.36
N GLU A 973 -3.21 -48.36 5.44
CA GLU A 973 -2.09 -47.45 5.20
C GLU A 973 -1.86 -46.49 6.37
N ALA A 974 -2.94 -46.04 7.02
CA ALA A 974 -2.86 -45.23 8.23
C ALA A 974 -2.26 -46.04 9.39
N ASP A 975 -2.65 -47.30 9.53
CA ASP A 975 -2.09 -48.19 10.55
C ASP A 975 -0.61 -48.52 10.30
N TYR A 976 -0.15 -48.65 9.06
CA TYR A 976 1.29 -48.77 8.75
C TYR A 976 2.09 -47.52 9.16
N LEU A 977 1.54 -46.32 8.97
CA LEU A 977 2.17 -45.06 9.41
C LEU A 977 2.21 -44.93 10.94
N ARG A 978 1.15 -45.39 11.62
CA ARG A 978 1.13 -45.45 13.09
C ARG A 978 2.17 -46.45 13.62
N ALA A 979 2.29 -47.61 12.99
CA ALA A 979 3.32 -48.60 13.34
C ALA A 979 4.74 -48.06 13.12
N GLU A 980 5.00 -47.33 12.02
CA GLU A 980 6.26 -46.61 11.79
C GLU A 980 6.58 -45.64 12.92
N TYR A 981 5.61 -44.81 13.33
CA TYR A 981 5.82 -43.85 14.42
C TYR A 981 6.24 -44.57 15.71
N TYR A 982 5.51 -45.61 16.13
CA TYR A 982 5.84 -46.35 17.35
C TYR A 982 7.20 -47.05 17.26
N SER A 983 7.61 -47.48 16.05
CA SER A 983 8.94 -48.02 15.78
C SER A 983 10.05 -46.97 15.89
N GLU A 984 9.83 -45.74 15.44
CA GLU A 984 10.82 -44.64 15.56
C GLU A 984 11.07 -44.22 17.01
N ILE A 985 10.03 -44.24 17.85
CA ILE A 985 10.18 -43.93 19.29
C ILE A 985 10.59 -45.14 20.15
N GLY A 986 10.87 -46.29 19.52
CA GLY A 986 11.33 -47.51 20.19
C GLY A 986 10.24 -48.33 20.90
N ASN A 987 8.96 -48.01 20.70
CA ASN A 987 7.83 -48.78 21.22
C ASN A 987 7.42 -49.90 20.24
N TYR A 988 8.28 -50.90 20.11
CA TYR A 988 8.05 -52.03 19.20
C TYR A 988 6.84 -52.88 19.59
N GLY A 989 6.46 -52.92 20.87
CA GLY A 989 5.27 -53.63 21.32
C GLY A 989 3.98 -53.11 20.68
N GLU A 990 3.78 -51.78 20.68
CA GLU A 990 2.61 -51.16 20.05
C GLU A 990 2.69 -51.22 18.52
N CYS A 991 3.90 -51.04 17.96
CA CYS A 991 4.15 -51.20 16.53
C CYS A 991 3.70 -52.58 16.01
N PHE A 992 4.15 -53.67 16.64
CA PHE A 992 3.75 -55.02 16.23
C PHE A 992 2.30 -55.33 16.55
N ASN A 993 1.75 -54.79 17.64
CA ASN A 993 0.32 -54.91 17.95
C ASN A 993 -0.54 -54.38 16.79
N ILE A 994 -0.27 -53.16 16.33
CA ILE A 994 -0.97 -52.53 15.19
C ILE A 994 -0.82 -53.40 13.93
N LEU A 995 0.39 -53.84 13.59
CA LEU A 995 0.63 -54.68 12.40
C LEU A 995 -0.08 -56.05 12.47
N HIS A 996 -0.25 -56.62 13.66
CA HIS A 996 -0.94 -57.89 13.86
C HIS A 996 -2.46 -57.75 13.91
N THR A 997 -3.01 -56.58 14.21
CA THR A 997 -4.46 -56.34 14.21
C THR A 997 -5.04 -55.99 12.84
N ILE A 998 -4.23 -55.48 11.91
CA ILE A 998 -4.65 -55.14 10.52
C ILE A 998 -5.51 -56.23 9.85
N PRO A 999 -5.15 -57.54 9.88
CA PRO A 999 -5.97 -58.59 9.26
C PRO A 999 -7.37 -58.76 9.85
N THR A 1000 -7.57 -58.33 11.10
CA THR A 1000 -8.85 -58.40 11.79
C THR A 1000 -9.66 -57.11 11.72
N GLN A 1001 -8.99 -55.98 11.46
CA GLN A 1001 -9.59 -54.66 11.39
C GLN A 1001 -10.03 -54.28 9.97
N HIS A 1002 -9.32 -54.76 8.95
CA HIS A 1002 -9.55 -54.38 7.56
C HIS A 1002 -9.93 -55.59 6.70
N ALA A 1003 -11.07 -55.48 6.01
CA ALA A 1003 -11.57 -56.55 5.14
C ALA A 1003 -10.69 -56.79 3.89
N VAL A 1004 -9.91 -55.78 3.47
CA VAL A 1004 -8.99 -55.83 2.33
C VAL A 1004 -7.69 -55.16 2.74
N PHE A 1005 -6.58 -55.89 2.68
CA PHE A 1005 -5.24 -55.40 2.98
C PHE A 1005 -4.19 -56.24 2.24
N ASP A 1006 -2.99 -55.68 2.00
CA ASP A 1006 -1.88 -56.42 1.37
C ASP A 1006 -1.06 -57.16 2.46
N ASP A 1007 -1.25 -58.48 2.52
CA ASP A 1007 -0.55 -59.36 3.47
C ASP A 1007 0.98 -59.34 3.29
N MET A 1008 1.46 -59.15 2.06
CA MET A 1008 2.89 -59.07 1.76
C MET A 1008 3.47 -57.72 2.19
N GLU A 1009 2.73 -56.63 1.98
CA GLU A 1009 3.06 -55.30 2.51
C GLU A 1009 3.16 -55.34 4.03
N ARG A 1010 2.16 -55.92 4.70
CA ARG A 1010 2.16 -56.12 6.16
C ARG A 1010 3.37 -56.91 6.64
N GLN A 1011 3.68 -58.02 5.96
CA GLN A 1011 4.82 -58.86 6.31
C GLN A 1011 6.15 -58.11 6.13
N ASN A 1012 6.29 -57.27 5.10
CA ASN A 1012 7.46 -56.42 4.92
C ASN A 1012 7.65 -55.43 6.08
N TYR A 1013 6.56 -54.83 6.60
CA TYR A 1013 6.62 -53.97 7.79
C TYR A 1013 7.04 -54.75 9.04
N ILE A 1014 6.53 -55.97 9.21
CA ILE A 1014 6.93 -56.85 10.32
C ILE A 1014 8.42 -57.19 10.22
N ASP A 1015 8.88 -57.60 9.05
CA ASP A 1015 10.26 -58.03 8.82
C ASP A 1015 11.24 -56.86 8.97
N PHE A 1016 10.92 -55.68 8.44
CA PHE A 1016 11.76 -54.49 8.56
C PHE A 1016 11.89 -54.01 10.02
N PHE A 1017 10.79 -53.96 10.77
CA PHE A 1017 10.85 -53.54 12.17
C PHE A 1017 11.42 -54.60 13.10
N THR A 1018 11.37 -55.87 12.73
CA THR A 1018 12.08 -56.93 13.49
C THR A 1018 13.58 -56.67 13.49
N ILE A 1019 14.14 -56.23 12.36
CA ILE A 1019 15.56 -55.87 12.26
C ILE A 1019 15.86 -54.59 13.03
N LYS A 1020 14.98 -53.59 12.92
CA LYS A 1020 15.15 -52.34 13.67
C LYS A 1020 15.09 -52.55 15.19
N MET A 1021 14.20 -53.42 15.65
CA MET A 1021 14.11 -53.86 17.05
C MET A 1021 15.39 -54.61 17.46
N PHE A 1022 15.88 -55.53 16.64
CA PHE A 1022 17.13 -56.24 16.89
C PHE A 1022 18.33 -55.28 17.04
N LEU A 1023 18.44 -54.29 16.15
CA LEU A 1023 19.47 -53.25 16.25
C LEU A 1023 19.36 -52.46 17.55
N ASN A 1024 18.14 -52.06 17.91
CA ASN A 1024 17.87 -51.29 19.12
C ASN A 1024 18.18 -52.09 20.39
N ASP A 1025 17.73 -53.33 20.50
CA ASP A 1025 17.92 -54.19 21.68
C ASP A 1025 19.39 -54.55 21.93
N ASN A 1026 20.20 -54.57 20.86
CA ASN A 1026 21.63 -54.86 20.93
C ASN A 1026 22.53 -53.61 20.83
N LEU A 1027 21.94 -52.40 20.77
CA LEU A 1027 22.64 -51.12 20.61
C LEU A 1027 23.57 -51.08 19.38
N LEU A 1028 23.13 -51.71 18.29
CA LEU A 1028 23.85 -51.82 17.03
C LEU A 1028 23.36 -50.76 16.04
N VAL A 1029 24.23 -50.36 15.12
CA VAL A 1029 23.87 -49.52 13.98
C VAL A 1029 23.79 -50.35 12.69
N TRP A 1030 23.21 -49.80 11.63
CA TRP A 1030 23.01 -50.52 10.37
C TRP A 1030 24.29 -51.14 9.80
N SER A 1031 25.46 -50.49 9.94
CA SER A 1031 26.75 -51.04 9.49
C SER A 1031 27.20 -52.28 10.25
N ASP A 1032 26.76 -52.46 11.50
CA ASP A 1032 27.17 -53.58 12.36
C ASP A 1032 26.49 -54.89 11.93
N LEU A 1033 25.44 -54.84 11.10
CA LEU A 1033 24.80 -56.04 10.56
C LEU A 1033 25.73 -56.89 9.68
N GLN A 1034 26.90 -56.39 9.27
CA GLN A 1034 27.91 -57.18 8.56
C GLN A 1034 28.29 -58.47 9.30
N ASP A 1035 28.19 -58.47 10.63
CA ASP A 1035 28.50 -59.60 11.50
C ASP A 1035 27.26 -60.50 11.79
N TYR A 1036 26.09 -60.15 11.22
CA TYR A 1036 24.78 -60.78 11.45
C TYR A 1036 24.09 -61.15 10.12
N PRO A 1037 24.51 -62.25 9.47
CA PRO A 1037 24.09 -62.62 8.12
C PRO A 1037 22.62 -63.03 7.99
N SER A 1038 21.96 -63.45 9.07
CA SER A 1038 20.52 -63.75 9.08
C SER A 1038 19.68 -62.49 8.85
N GLU A 1039 20.05 -61.39 9.50
CA GLU A 1039 19.36 -60.11 9.45
C GLU A 1039 19.62 -59.40 8.12
N ILE A 1040 20.84 -59.49 7.57
CA ILE A 1040 21.14 -59.06 6.20
C ILE A 1040 20.26 -59.81 5.19
N SER A 1041 20.12 -61.13 5.32
CA SER A 1041 19.30 -61.91 4.39
C SER A 1041 17.82 -61.48 4.41
N ILE A 1042 17.29 -61.08 5.58
CA ILE A 1042 15.92 -60.55 5.67
C ILE A 1042 15.84 -59.18 4.95
N LEU A 1043 16.82 -58.28 5.12
CA LEU A 1043 16.88 -57.02 4.36
C LEU A 1043 16.97 -57.25 2.84
N GLU A 1044 17.76 -58.23 2.40
CA GLU A 1044 17.91 -58.59 0.98
C GLU A 1044 16.59 -59.10 0.40
N ASN A 1045 15.91 -60.01 1.11
CA ASN A 1045 14.58 -60.49 0.72
C ASN A 1045 13.56 -59.33 0.67
N LEU A 1046 13.65 -58.37 1.60
CA LEU A 1046 12.80 -57.17 1.60
C LEU A 1046 13.07 -56.27 0.40
N ALA A 1047 14.35 -56.06 0.04
CA ALA A 1047 14.74 -55.32 -1.14
C ALA A 1047 14.25 -56.00 -2.43
N GLU A 1048 14.27 -57.33 -2.47
CA GLU A 1048 13.77 -58.12 -3.60
C GLU A 1048 12.23 -58.14 -3.68
N SER A 1049 11.52 -57.81 -2.59
CA SER A 1049 10.05 -57.85 -2.51
C SER A 1049 9.31 -56.81 -3.38
N GLY A 1050 10.02 -55.84 -4.00
CA GLY A 1050 9.47 -54.99 -5.06
C GLY A 1050 9.80 -53.49 -4.96
N VAL A 1051 8.79 -52.64 -5.21
CA VAL A 1051 8.86 -51.16 -5.29
C VAL A 1051 7.99 -50.48 -4.24
N ASN A 1052 7.72 -51.13 -3.10
CA ASN A 1052 7.08 -50.47 -1.97
C ASN A 1052 8.11 -49.71 -1.11
N ARG A 1053 7.59 -48.83 -0.25
CA ARG A 1053 8.38 -47.92 0.61
C ARG A 1053 9.46 -48.64 1.42
N LEU A 1054 9.17 -49.83 1.95
CA LEU A 1054 10.15 -50.60 2.72
C LEU A 1054 11.17 -51.32 1.86
N ALA A 1055 10.79 -51.80 0.67
CA ALA A 1055 11.75 -52.32 -0.29
C ALA A 1055 12.75 -51.23 -0.72
N PHE A 1056 12.31 -49.97 -0.87
CA PHE A 1056 13.22 -48.84 -1.11
C PHE A 1056 14.11 -48.51 0.09
N LYS A 1057 13.56 -48.48 1.31
CA LYS A 1057 14.37 -48.31 2.54
C LYS A 1057 15.43 -49.43 2.66
N ALA A 1058 15.05 -50.67 2.43
CA ALA A 1058 15.96 -51.82 2.47
C ALA A 1058 17.03 -51.75 1.38
N LYS A 1059 16.68 -51.42 0.13
CA LYS A 1059 17.65 -51.17 -0.95
C LYS A 1059 18.63 -50.06 -0.58
N SER A 1060 18.13 -48.94 -0.06
CA SER A 1060 18.96 -47.82 0.35
C SER A 1060 19.95 -48.22 1.45
N ILE A 1061 19.50 -48.99 2.46
CA ILE A 1061 20.37 -49.50 3.53
C ILE A 1061 21.42 -50.48 2.97
N LEU A 1062 21.00 -51.45 2.14
CA LEU A 1062 21.91 -52.43 1.53
C LEU A 1062 22.96 -51.80 0.62
N THR A 1063 22.56 -50.82 -0.19
CA THR A 1063 23.49 -50.08 -1.04
C THR A 1063 24.43 -49.21 -0.23
N THR A 1064 23.92 -48.49 0.78
CA THR A 1064 24.71 -47.54 1.58
C THR A 1064 25.74 -48.23 2.46
N TYR A 1065 25.37 -49.34 3.11
CA TYR A 1065 26.22 -49.97 4.13
C TYR A 1065 26.91 -51.27 3.67
N PHE A 1066 26.39 -51.95 2.66
CA PHE A 1066 26.89 -53.27 2.23
C PHE A 1066 27.31 -53.34 0.77
N GLY A 1067 27.05 -52.30 -0.03
CA GLY A 1067 27.44 -52.22 -1.44
C GLY A 1067 26.71 -53.21 -2.35
N HIS A 1068 25.60 -53.79 -1.88
CA HIS A 1068 24.75 -54.67 -2.68
C HIS A 1068 23.82 -53.77 -3.54
N TYR A 1069 23.72 -54.07 -4.84
CA TYR A 1069 23.00 -53.33 -5.92
C TYR A 1069 23.74 -52.10 -6.53
N GLN A 1070 24.05 -52.16 -7.84
CA GLN A 1070 24.66 -51.10 -8.67
C GLN A 1070 23.76 -50.69 -9.85
N GLU A 1071 22.48 -50.43 -9.61
CA GLU A 1071 21.62 -49.71 -10.57
C GLU A 1071 21.17 -48.37 -9.97
N ALA A 1072 20.92 -47.38 -10.84
CA ALA A 1072 20.75 -45.96 -10.54
C ALA A 1072 20.02 -45.69 -9.21
N VAL A 1073 20.83 -45.39 -8.20
CA VAL A 1073 20.39 -45.01 -6.86
C VAL A 1073 19.78 -43.62 -6.94
N ILE A 1074 18.50 -43.49 -6.62
CA ILE A 1074 17.87 -42.20 -6.34
C ILE A 1074 18.66 -41.57 -5.19
N GLU A 1075 19.15 -40.35 -5.36
CA GLU A 1075 19.98 -39.70 -4.35
C GLU A 1075 19.25 -39.56 -2.98
N PRO A 1076 20.00 -39.63 -1.86
CA PRO A 1076 19.46 -39.66 -0.50
C PRO A 1076 18.44 -38.58 -0.08
N PRO A 1077 18.43 -37.34 -0.62
CA PRO A 1077 17.44 -36.33 -0.23
C PRO A 1077 15.99 -36.77 -0.51
N HIS A 1078 15.77 -37.70 -1.44
CA HIS A 1078 14.41 -38.12 -1.82
C HIS A 1078 13.88 -39.35 -1.05
N LEU A 1079 14.68 -39.96 -0.18
CA LEU A 1079 14.26 -41.08 0.69
C LEU A 1079 14.06 -40.65 2.15
N ILE A 1080 14.59 -39.49 2.54
CA ILE A 1080 14.53 -38.92 3.89
C ILE A 1080 13.28 -38.04 4.10
N ASP A 1081 12.59 -37.64 3.03
CA ASP A 1081 11.49 -36.66 3.07
C ASP A 1081 10.12 -37.21 3.52
N LEU A 1082 10.04 -38.46 3.98
CA LEU A 1082 8.75 -39.07 4.35
C LEU A 1082 8.64 -39.53 5.82
N CYS A 1083 9.67 -39.39 6.66
CA CYS A 1083 9.59 -39.86 8.06
C CYS A 1083 10.07 -38.87 9.15
N LEU A 1084 10.74 -37.73 8.85
CA LEU A 1084 11.53 -37.03 9.89
C LEU A 1084 11.25 -35.53 10.12
N TYR A 1085 10.08 -34.99 9.78
CA TYR A 1085 9.74 -33.61 10.20
C TYR A 1085 9.07 -33.51 11.58
N VAL A 1086 9.03 -34.59 12.35
CA VAL A 1086 8.65 -34.58 13.77
C VAL A 1086 9.84 -35.07 14.58
N THR A 1087 10.85 -34.22 14.75
CA THR A 1087 11.61 -34.01 16.01
C THR A 1087 12.92 -33.26 15.78
N TYR A 1088 12.98 -32.07 16.38
CA TYR A 1088 14.13 -31.41 16.99
C TYR A 1088 15.23 -30.73 16.16
N GLN A 1089 15.42 -29.46 16.54
CA GLN A 1089 16.60 -28.63 16.33
C GLN A 1089 17.88 -29.25 16.91
N GLY A 1090 19.02 -28.95 16.28
CA GLY A 1090 20.35 -29.14 16.88
C GLY A 1090 21.50 -28.92 15.90
N ASN A 1091 21.99 -27.68 15.82
CA ASN A 1091 23.25 -27.24 15.18
C ASN A 1091 24.49 -27.85 15.90
N PRO A 1092 25.78 -27.66 15.50
CA PRO A 1092 26.45 -27.30 14.23
C PRO A 1092 27.57 -28.31 13.82
N ASP A 1093 28.12 -28.21 12.59
CA ASP A 1093 29.56 -28.03 12.33
C ASP A 1093 30.05 -28.47 10.94
N ASN A 1094 30.84 -27.56 10.35
CA ASN A 1094 32.03 -27.74 9.52
C ASN A 1094 31.99 -28.27 8.05
N THR A 1095 32.15 -27.28 7.17
CA THR A 1095 33.28 -27.07 6.23
C THR A 1095 33.57 -28.01 5.04
N ASN A 1096 33.63 -27.36 3.88
CA ASN A 1096 34.75 -27.27 2.93
C ASN A 1096 34.62 -27.84 1.51
N SER A 1097 35.00 -26.95 0.59
CA SER A 1097 35.75 -27.11 -0.68
C SER A 1097 35.05 -27.48 -2.00
N ASN A 1098 34.97 -26.42 -2.84
CA ASN A 1098 35.05 -26.29 -4.32
C ASN A 1098 36.27 -27.04 -4.95
N PRO A 1099 36.61 -27.01 -6.27
CA PRO A 1099 35.93 -26.64 -7.56
C PRO A 1099 36.26 -27.59 -8.78
N ASN A 1100 35.85 -27.18 -10.00
CA ASN A 1100 36.26 -27.61 -11.38
C ASN A 1100 35.35 -28.70 -12.00
N ASP A 1101 34.88 -28.65 -13.26
CA ASP A 1101 35.51 -28.25 -14.51
C ASP A 1101 34.43 -27.99 -15.60
N SER A 1102 34.88 -27.60 -16.78
CA SER A 1102 34.30 -26.68 -17.75
C SER A 1102 33.94 -27.34 -19.09
N SER A 1103 33.07 -26.65 -19.85
CA SER A 1103 33.03 -26.57 -21.33
C SER A 1103 32.40 -27.71 -22.16
N LYS A 1104 31.36 -27.40 -22.96
CA LYS A 1104 31.45 -27.14 -24.42
C LYS A 1104 30.08 -26.97 -25.12
N ASN A 1105 30.09 -26.00 -26.05
CA ASN A 1105 29.11 -25.53 -27.05
C ASN A 1105 28.56 -26.63 -27.99
N ASP A 1106 27.39 -26.42 -28.64
CA ASP A 1106 27.37 -25.80 -29.98
C ASP A 1106 25.97 -25.46 -30.55
N GLU A 1107 25.94 -24.35 -31.29
CA GLU A 1107 24.86 -23.83 -32.11
C GLU A 1107 24.72 -24.62 -33.43
N SER A 1108 23.51 -24.83 -33.95
CA SER A 1108 23.15 -24.52 -35.35
C SER A 1108 21.69 -24.91 -35.67
N TYR A 1109 21.19 -24.30 -36.74
CA TYR A 1109 19.86 -24.41 -37.35
C TYR A 1109 18.75 -23.45 -36.90
N LYS A 1110 19.02 -22.17 -37.19
CA LYS A 1110 18.01 -21.26 -37.74
C LYS A 1110 17.61 -21.65 -39.18
N ASN A 1111 16.34 -21.33 -39.49
CA ASN A 1111 15.70 -21.09 -40.79
C ASN A 1111 15.01 -22.26 -41.54
N LYS A 1112 13.67 -22.27 -41.45
CA LYS A 1112 12.80 -21.92 -42.60
C LYS A 1112 11.40 -21.49 -42.13
N LEU A 1113 11.00 -20.32 -42.61
CA LEU A 1113 9.68 -19.69 -42.48
C LEU A 1113 8.62 -20.39 -43.37
N SER A 1114 7.36 -20.21 -42.95
CA SER A 1114 6.05 -20.36 -43.63
C SER A 1114 5.45 -21.77 -43.80
N ILE A 1115 4.41 -22.06 -43.01
CA ILE A 1115 3.17 -22.75 -43.43
C ILE A 1115 1.97 -22.03 -42.76
N GLN A 1116 0.86 -22.00 -43.48
CA GLN A 1116 -0.32 -21.14 -43.44
C GLN A 1116 -1.26 -21.35 -42.24
N GLU A 1117 -2.10 -20.33 -42.00
CA GLU A 1117 -3.43 -20.47 -41.35
C GLU A 1117 -4.25 -21.52 -42.12
N GLU A 1118 -4.45 -22.69 -41.52
CA GLU A 1118 -5.63 -23.58 -41.62
C GLU A 1118 -5.35 -24.85 -40.79
N ASP A 1119 -5.83 -24.85 -39.54
CA ASP A 1119 -6.64 -25.93 -38.94
C ASP A 1119 -6.70 -25.79 -37.40
N LEU A 1120 -7.92 -25.50 -36.92
CA LEU A 1120 -8.35 -25.55 -35.54
C LEU A 1120 -8.32 -27.00 -35.04
N VAL A 1121 -7.48 -27.30 -34.03
CA VAL A 1121 -7.69 -28.46 -33.15
C VAL A 1121 -7.69 -27.98 -31.70
N GLN A 1122 -8.87 -28.04 -31.07
CA GLN A 1122 -9.02 -27.94 -29.61
C GLN A 1122 -8.16 -29.03 -28.95
N HIS A 1123 -7.14 -28.64 -28.18
CA HIS A 1123 -6.48 -29.56 -27.26
C HIS A 1123 -7.34 -29.71 -25.99
N GLN A 1124 -8.18 -30.75 -25.95
CA GLN A 1124 -8.78 -31.24 -24.71
C GLN A 1124 -7.70 -31.80 -23.78
N ASP A 1125 -7.79 -31.47 -22.50
CA ASP A 1125 -6.92 -32.01 -21.45
C ASP A 1125 -7.31 -33.45 -21.06
N LEU A 1126 -6.33 -34.24 -20.61
CA LEU A 1126 -6.51 -35.63 -20.21
C LEU A 1126 -7.46 -35.73 -19.00
N GLN A 1127 -8.60 -36.39 -19.17
CA GLN A 1127 -9.62 -36.62 -18.14
C GLN A 1127 -9.61 -38.07 -17.63
N LEU A 1128 -9.90 -38.24 -16.33
CA LEU A 1128 -10.08 -39.51 -15.65
C LEU A 1128 -11.52 -39.58 -15.14
N ILE A 1129 -12.32 -40.50 -15.66
CA ILE A 1129 -13.75 -40.57 -15.33
C ILE A 1129 -14.17 -42.04 -15.18
N PRO A 1130 -14.88 -42.42 -14.12
CA PRO A 1130 -15.16 -41.62 -12.93
C PRO A 1130 -13.92 -41.51 -12.02
N ASN A 1131 -13.90 -40.54 -11.11
CA ASN A 1131 -12.89 -40.43 -10.07
C ASN A 1131 -13.49 -39.72 -8.84
N PRO A 1132 -13.87 -40.44 -7.77
CA PRO A 1132 -13.55 -41.84 -7.46
C PRO A 1132 -14.12 -42.87 -8.45
N ALA A 1133 -13.48 -44.04 -8.53
CA ALA A 1133 -13.78 -45.08 -9.51
C ALA A 1133 -13.99 -46.43 -8.81
N CYS A 1134 -15.13 -47.08 -9.08
CA CYS A 1134 -15.49 -48.35 -8.44
C CYS A 1134 -14.90 -49.58 -9.13
N HIS A 1135 -15.04 -49.71 -10.46
CA HIS A 1135 -14.67 -50.93 -11.20
C HIS A 1135 -13.91 -50.63 -12.49
N GLU A 1136 -14.19 -49.47 -13.07
CA GLU A 1136 -13.62 -49.02 -14.33
C GLU A 1136 -13.18 -47.55 -14.21
N LEU A 1137 -12.09 -47.22 -14.90
CA LEU A 1137 -11.53 -45.87 -14.97
C LEU A 1137 -11.24 -45.54 -16.43
N THR A 1138 -12.01 -44.64 -17.02
CA THR A 1138 -11.79 -44.14 -18.38
C THR A 1138 -10.75 -43.04 -18.39
N LEU A 1139 -9.72 -43.22 -19.21
CA LEU A 1139 -8.81 -42.15 -19.61
C LEU A 1139 -9.24 -41.62 -20.97
N ASP A 1140 -9.53 -40.33 -21.03
CA ASP A 1140 -9.84 -39.63 -22.27
C ASP A 1140 -8.82 -38.52 -22.47
N ASN A 1141 -7.94 -38.66 -23.45
CA ASN A 1141 -6.90 -37.69 -23.77
C ASN A 1141 -7.25 -36.86 -25.01
N GLY A 1142 -8.55 -36.71 -25.31
CA GLY A 1142 -9.04 -35.95 -26.44
C GLY A 1142 -8.60 -36.58 -27.77
N GLN A 1143 -7.76 -35.86 -28.53
CA GLN A 1143 -7.27 -36.30 -29.84
C GLN A 1143 -5.85 -36.89 -29.82
N VAL A 1144 -5.22 -37.01 -28.65
CA VAL A 1144 -3.81 -37.44 -28.53
C VAL A 1144 -3.74 -38.88 -28.01
N ALA A 1145 -3.13 -39.78 -28.79
CA ALA A 1145 -3.05 -41.19 -28.43
C ALA A 1145 -2.22 -41.43 -27.15
N ILE A 1146 -2.80 -42.17 -26.22
CA ILE A 1146 -2.17 -42.73 -25.04
C ILE A 1146 -1.38 -43.95 -25.48
N LYS A 1147 -0.08 -43.98 -25.20
CA LYS A 1147 0.79 -45.12 -25.52
C LYS A 1147 0.81 -46.14 -24.39
N GLU A 1148 1.16 -45.69 -23.19
CA GLU A 1148 1.38 -46.56 -22.03
C GLU A 1148 0.75 -45.91 -20.79
N VAL A 1149 0.23 -46.72 -19.88
CA VAL A 1149 -0.34 -46.29 -18.60
C VAL A 1149 0.18 -47.17 -17.49
N TYR A 1150 0.86 -46.59 -16.51
CA TYR A 1150 1.30 -47.24 -15.28
C TYR A 1150 0.42 -46.78 -14.12
N ILE A 1151 0.02 -47.66 -13.21
CA ILE A 1151 -0.73 -47.34 -11.98
C ILE A 1151 0.16 -47.64 -10.79
N TYR A 1152 0.24 -46.74 -9.82
CA TYR A 1152 1.01 -46.86 -8.58
C TYR A 1152 0.11 -46.68 -7.34
N ASN A 1153 0.40 -47.36 -6.24
CA ASN A 1153 -0.28 -47.13 -4.95
C ASN A 1153 0.36 -45.95 -4.17
N LEU A 1154 -0.20 -45.61 -3.01
CA LEU A 1154 0.31 -44.55 -2.11
C LEU A 1154 1.76 -44.75 -1.63
N LEU A 1155 2.26 -45.98 -1.67
CA LEU A 1155 3.62 -46.34 -1.24
C LEU A 1155 4.62 -46.35 -2.40
N GLY A 1156 4.21 -45.86 -3.58
CA GLY A 1156 5.04 -45.77 -4.78
C GLY A 1156 5.19 -47.09 -5.56
N LYS A 1157 4.48 -48.16 -5.15
CA LYS A 1157 4.56 -49.48 -5.79
C LYS A 1157 3.74 -49.48 -7.07
N GLN A 1158 4.35 -49.84 -8.20
CA GLN A 1158 3.64 -50.02 -9.47
C GLN A 1158 2.72 -51.24 -9.38
N ILE A 1159 1.43 -51.02 -9.52
CA ILE A 1159 0.37 -52.02 -9.41
C ILE A 1159 -0.08 -52.54 -10.78
N LYS A 1160 -0.06 -51.70 -11.82
CA LYS A 1160 -0.53 -52.08 -13.17
C LYS A 1160 0.24 -51.34 -14.26
N HIS A 1161 0.41 -51.96 -15.43
CA HIS A 1161 0.99 -51.34 -16.62
C HIS A 1161 0.25 -51.82 -17.87
N LEU A 1162 -0.15 -50.90 -18.76
CA LEU A 1162 -1.02 -51.17 -19.90
C LEU A 1162 -0.56 -50.39 -21.13
N ASN A 1163 -0.56 -51.05 -22.30
CA ASN A 1163 -0.30 -50.42 -23.60
C ASN A 1163 -1.63 -50.18 -24.33
N ILE A 1164 -1.88 -48.94 -24.74
CA ILE A 1164 -3.25 -48.49 -25.04
C ILE A 1164 -3.42 -48.05 -26.51
N ASN A 1165 -2.43 -47.38 -27.09
CA ASN A 1165 -2.40 -46.87 -28.47
C ASN A 1165 -3.75 -46.29 -28.98
N ASP A 1166 -4.48 -45.60 -28.12
CA ASP A 1166 -5.78 -45.00 -28.42
C ASP A 1166 -5.90 -43.66 -27.70
N THR A 1167 -6.71 -42.73 -28.21
CA THR A 1167 -6.90 -41.41 -27.59
C THR A 1167 -7.82 -41.47 -26.38
N LYS A 1168 -8.64 -42.52 -26.28
CA LYS A 1168 -9.52 -42.83 -25.15
C LYS A 1168 -9.52 -44.31 -24.85
N THR A 1169 -9.55 -44.69 -23.58
CA THR A 1169 -9.56 -46.08 -23.14
C THR A 1169 -10.22 -46.23 -21.78
N THR A 1170 -10.78 -47.41 -21.48
CA THR A 1170 -11.31 -47.71 -20.15
C THR A 1170 -10.50 -48.83 -19.51
N LEU A 1171 -9.95 -48.54 -18.33
CA LEU A 1171 -9.19 -49.51 -17.55
C LEU A 1171 -10.11 -50.23 -16.58
N ASN A 1172 -10.06 -51.56 -16.55
CA ASN A 1172 -10.62 -52.30 -15.44
C ASN A 1172 -9.68 -52.18 -14.22
N ILE A 1173 -10.21 -51.67 -13.11
CA ILE A 1173 -9.52 -51.43 -11.84
C ILE A 1173 -10.17 -52.21 -10.68
N SER A 1174 -11.05 -53.17 -11.00
CA SER A 1174 -11.81 -53.95 -10.00
C SER A 1174 -10.90 -54.81 -9.11
N ASP A 1175 -9.70 -55.10 -9.60
CA ASP A 1175 -8.64 -55.85 -8.92
C ASP A 1175 -7.82 -54.99 -7.94
N LEU A 1176 -8.03 -53.67 -7.91
CA LEU A 1176 -7.38 -52.78 -6.95
C LEU A 1176 -8.15 -52.74 -5.63
N SER A 1177 -7.42 -52.75 -4.51
CA SER A 1177 -8.00 -52.50 -3.19
C SER A 1177 -8.55 -51.08 -3.09
N LYS A 1178 -9.49 -50.84 -2.17
CA LYS A 1178 -9.98 -49.47 -1.89
C LYS A 1178 -8.79 -48.59 -1.47
N GLY A 1179 -8.67 -47.40 -2.03
CA GLY A 1179 -7.54 -46.51 -1.72
C GLY A 1179 -7.15 -45.56 -2.83
N PHE A 1180 -6.08 -44.79 -2.60
CA PHE A 1180 -5.59 -43.80 -3.56
C PHE A 1180 -4.51 -44.38 -4.48
N TYR A 1181 -4.60 -44.08 -5.77
CA TYR A 1181 -3.68 -44.54 -6.81
C TYR A 1181 -3.25 -43.42 -7.74
N PHE A 1182 -2.03 -43.50 -8.27
CA PHE A 1182 -1.45 -42.57 -9.23
C PHE A 1182 -1.28 -43.26 -10.60
N LEU A 1183 -1.75 -42.63 -11.67
CA LEU A 1183 -1.47 -43.07 -13.04
C LEU A 1183 -0.38 -42.23 -13.66
N HIS A 1184 0.55 -42.89 -14.35
CA HIS A 1184 1.58 -42.31 -15.19
C HIS A 1184 1.26 -42.68 -16.64
N ILE A 1185 0.91 -41.70 -17.45
CA ILE A 1185 0.26 -41.90 -18.76
C ILE A 1185 1.17 -41.31 -19.83
N GLN A 1186 1.85 -42.18 -20.55
CA GLN A 1186 2.79 -41.82 -21.60
C GLN A 1186 2.04 -41.60 -22.91
N THR A 1187 2.24 -40.43 -23.52
CA THR A 1187 1.60 -40.05 -24.80
C THR A 1187 2.67 -39.67 -25.82
N HIS A 1188 2.29 -39.45 -27.07
CA HIS A 1188 3.21 -38.91 -28.09
C HIS A 1188 3.73 -37.50 -27.76
N GLN A 1189 3.08 -36.76 -26.88
CA GLN A 1189 3.41 -35.38 -26.51
C GLN A 1189 4.12 -35.26 -25.16
N GLY A 1190 4.44 -36.38 -24.50
CA GLY A 1190 5.07 -36.42 -23.18
C GLY A 1190 4.27 -37.25 -22.18
N VAL A 1191 4.69 -37.22 -20.91
CA VAL A 1191 4.07 -38.03 -19.85
C VAL A 1191 3.18 -37.18 -18.96
N LYS A 1192 1.97 -37.65 -18.67
CA LYS A 1192 0.99 -37.01 -17.79
C LYS A 1192 0.77 -37.86 -16.55
N VAL A 1193 0.79 -37.25 -15.35
CA VAL A 1193 0.46 -37.94 -14.09
C VAL A 1193 -0.94 -37.50 -13.62
N LYS A 1194 -1.77 -38.45 -13.22
CA LYS A 1194 -3.11 -38.19 -12.68
C LYS A 1194 -3.37 -39.08 -11.46
N ARG A 1195 -4.20 -38.64 -10.51
CA ARG A 1195 -4.58 -39.44 -9.32
C ARG A 1195 -6.02 -39.90 -9.46
N PHE A 1196 -6.32 -41.11 -9.00
CA PHE A 1196 -7.71 -41.52 -8.76
C PHE A 1196 -7.90 -42.26 -7.43
N VAL A 1197 -9.13 -42.24 -6.94
CA VAL A 1197 -9.57 -42.97 -5.75
C VAL A 1197 -10.29 -44.23 -6.20
N LYS A 1198 -9.87 -45.40 -5.72
CA LYS A 1198 -10.60 -46.66 -5.86
C LYS A 1198 -11.54 -46.81 -4.68
N GLU A 1199 -12.84 -46.89 -4.96
CA GLU A 1199 -13.88 -47.05 -3.93
C GLU A 1199 -14.06 -48.47 -3.43
#